data_AF-A0AA95GMJ6-F1
#
_entry.id   AF-A0AA95GMJ6-F1
#
_cell.length_a   1.000
_cell.length_b   1.000
_cell.length_c   1.000
_cell.angle_alpha   90.00
_cell.angle_beta   90.00
_cell.angle_gamma   90.00
#
_symmetry.space_group_name_H-M   'P 1'
#
loop_
_entity.id
_entity.type
_entity.pdbx_description
1 polymer ?
#
loop_
_entity_poly.entity_id
_entity_poly.type
_entity_poly.pdbx_seq_one_letter_code
_entity_poly.pdbx_strand_id
1 'polypeptide(L)'
;MLEIEHGIDTHKVNVDDIKLTVHRIFLDFKKKYIKGYINYYNERGLKINDQDINSIANDIEFDVFITNYLDKDSTVNRRYFELSSENHMMAIVIDKNSQTELVKYAFFDPNYGVIYFDDKEKFKQFLTYIIKERKDIYNFLVYDNNTYITSIIELENDPVINKNNIFPIIESDLVNITTTKILCDEQSFFYLSDNQKLQFKKFHQQSASTELELISDGEQYKAISIVINSVDSSDILALITNQYKNILKFNYDKIYLKIENDKCIVYKINHNVKLLANQPLPISDLSEPITEFTLETLPVESLEIHKNEVLGQDTVKLDQWWDPRVEPEKIPSHSSAVKTKLAESNYRHNLIIQLEGENIVSQSTANLIGKHPDNTTVIQYDLEQNRYRVVYGDINKVAGERTRWFLIGHGRKDDITKKRTFARKTAEYIADKLMHLRKTEFNNSEPEKIVLLGCKLGQAKIGDNFALDFSQQLWNEGFNSTITAYTRDLYIGSHGRKNIYLNNFERSRRDARYYKTTFDKQLSPLGLQINNEILIFYILRLINSGELSLDSETIKNNDYIKQYFHLPNGKLDIDLLKLVAYDARAYELFYQCINENRHNYTIDDFLNKLWAEKIFDPPLWKTINQTVIKKNLYSVKQNNIKKIIFRFSDKQKYCQQAELLASENHNDSFIFQVDKKTNKIF
;
A
#
# COMPACT_ATOMS: atom_id res chain seq x y z
N MET A 1 21.65 40.83 22.00
CA MET A 1 21.72 42.31 22.08
C MET A 1 22.63 42.77 20.95
N LEU A 2 22.06 43.19 19.83
CA LEU A 2 22.72 43.87 18.72
C LEU A 2 21.63 44.73 18.06
N GLU A 3 21.81 46.05 18.16
CA GLU A 3 20.91 47.09 17.65
C GLU A 3 20.87 47.06 16.12
N ILE A 4 19.67 47.14 15.56
CA ILE A 4 19.45 47.62 14.20
C ILE A 4 18.46 48.78 14.31
N GLU A 5 18.98 49.96 14.59
CA GLU A 5 18.41 51.19 14.06
C GLU A 5 18.58 51.13 12.53
N HIS A 6 17.49 51.15 11.78
CA HIS A 6 17.31 51.95 10.55
C HIS A 6 15.83 51.85 10.14
N GLY A 7 15.22 53.03 9.95
CA GLY A 7 13.78 53.26 9.98
C GLY A 7 12.95 52.44 8.99
N ILE A 8 11.88 51.85 9.52
CA ILE A 8 10.72 51.43 8.73
C ILE A 8 9.62 52.41 9.09
N ASP A 9 9.27 53.27 8.14
CA ASP A 9 8.13 54.18 8.21
C ASP A 9 6.84 53.33 8.33
N THR A 10 6.12 53.48 9.43
CA THR A 10 5.02 52.58 9.85
C THR A 10 3.70 52.79 9.10
N HIS A 11 3.74 53.43 7.93
CA HIS A 11 2.55 53.65 7.10
C HIS A 11 2.66 52.92 5.76
N LYS A 12 2.04 51.71 5.75
CA LYS A 12 1.94 50.70 4.69
C LYS A 12 3.14 49.73 4.62
N VAL A 13 3.14 48.74 5.50
CA VAL A 13 3.94 47.52 5.30
C VAL A 13 2.99 46.42 4.87
N ASN A 14 3.12 45.91 3.64
CA ASN A 14 2.38 44.76 3.16
C ASN A 14 2.95 43.48 3.83
N VAL A 15 2.12 42.45 4.01
CA VAL A 15 2.54 41.13 4.54
C VAL A 15 3.71 40.55 3.74
N ASP A 16 3.78 40.85 2.45
CA ASP A 16 4.88 40.43 1.57
C ASP A 16 6.19 41.14 1.90
N ASP A 17 6.17 42.41 2.32
CA ASP A 17 7.36 43.17 2.74
C ASP A 17 7.91 42.65 4.08
N ILE A 18 7.02 42.21 4.98
CA ILE A 18 7.40 41.56 6.24
C ILE A 18 8.05 40.19 5.97
N LYS A 19 7.47 39.39 5.07
CA LYS A 19 8.07 38.11 4.64
C LYS A 19 9.45 38.31 4.02
N LEU A 20 9.59 39.31 3.14
CA LEU A 20 10.86 39.67 2.51
C LEU A 20 11.92 40.09 3.54
N THR A 21 11.53 40.86 4.55
CA THR A 21 12.44 41.33 5.61
C THR A 21 12.89 40.17 6.52
N VAL A 22 11.96 39.30 6.93
CA VAL A 22 12.28 38.10 7.73
C VAL A 22 13.15 37.12 6.95
N HIS A 23 12.88 36.94 5.65
CA HIS A 23 13.70 36.10 4.77
C HIS A 23 15.12 36.67 4.60
N ARG A 24 15.28 37.99 4.46
CA ARG A 24 16.60 38.64 4.44
C ARG A 24 17.40 38.41 5.72
N ILE A 25 16.75 38.52 6.89
CA ILE A 25 17.38 38.27 8.20
C ILE A 25 17.79 36.79 8.32
N PHE A 26 16.96 35.87 7.85
CA PHE A 26 17.28 34.44 7.79
C PHE A 26 18.48 34.16 6.88
N LEU A 27 18.54 34.78 5.70
CA LEU A 27 19.66 34.67 4.76
C LEU A 27 20.97 35.22 5.36
N ASP A 28 20.93 36.33 6.08
CA ASP A 28 22.11 36.88 6.75
C ASP A 28 22.60 36.00 7.91
N PHE A 29 21.68 35.30 8.59
CA PHE A 29 22.04 34.23 9.54
C PHE A 29 22.67 33.02 8.84
N LYS A 30 22.12 32.58 7.69
CA LYS A 30 22.65 31.47 6.88
C LYS A 30 24.07 31.79 6.38
N LYS A 31 24.33 33.00 5.89
CA LYS A 31 25.66 33.49 5.47
C LYS A 31 26.71 33.39 6.59
N LYS A 32 26.33 33.65 7.84
CA LYS A 32 27.23 33.54 9.01
C LYS A 32 27.58 32.08 9.34
N TYR A 33 26.64 31.15 9.15
CA TYR A 33 26.84 29.70 9.34
C TYR A 33 27.65 29.05 8.19
N ILE A 34 27.44 29.50 6.97
CA ILE A 34 28.12 29.00 5.75
C ILE A 34 29.64 29.10 5.86
N LYS A 35 30.18 30.14 6.49
CA LYS A 35 31.64 30.31 6.63
C LYS A 35 32.31 29.20 7.46
N GLY A 36 31.58 28.60 8.40
CA GLY A 36 32.03 27.40 9.13
C GLY A 36 31.89 26.11 8.31
N TYR A 37 30.86 26.02 7.47
CA TYR A 37 30.61 24.91 6.55
C TYR A 37 31.61 24.84 5.39
N ILE A 38 32.04 25.99 4.87
CA ILE A 38 33.10 26.09 3.86
C ILE A 38 34.40 25.46 4.40
N ASN A 39 34.76 25.76 5.66
CA ASN A 39 35.91 25.13 6.30
C ASN A 39 35.69 23.62 6.48
N TYR A 40 34.50 23.19 6.90
CA TYR A 40 34.15 21.78 7.07
C TYR A 40 34.32 20.95 5.78
N TYR A 41 33.88 21.48 4.63
CA TYR A 41 34.02 20.83 3.33
C TYR A 41 35.47 20.87 2.83
N ASN A 42 36.15 22.02 2.95
CA ASN A 42 37.55 22.18 2.57
C ASN A 42 38.47 21.21 3.34
N GLU A 43 38.18 20.97 4.62
CA GLU A 43 38.89 19.98 5.45
C GLU A 43 38.65 18.53 5.04
N ARG A 44 37.64 18.25 4.18
CA ARG A 44 37.20 16.90 3.78
C ARG A 44 37.36 16.64 2.28
N GLY A 45 38.25 17.37 1.63
CA GLY A 45 38.61 17.15 0.23
C GLY A 45 37.61 17.66 -0.80
N LEU A 46 36.59 18.42 -0.38
CA LEU A 46 35.65 19.09 -1.27
C LEU A 46 35.89 20.59 -1.19
N LYS A 47 36.19 21.21 -2.33
CA LYS A 47 36.28 22.67 -2.42
C LYS A 47 34.99 23.23 -3.00
N ILE A 48 34.52 24.31 -2.39
CA ILE A 48 33.51 25.15 -2.99
C ILE A 48 34.19 25.97 -4.09
N ASN A 49 33.63 25.98 -5.30
CA ASN A 49 34.21 26.73 -6.41
C ASN A 49 34.19 28.24 -6.07
N ASP A 50 35.34 28.92 -6.16
CA ASP A 50 35.48 30.33 -5.76
C ASP A 50 34.58 31.29 -6.55
N GLN A 51 34.14 30.91 -7.76
CA GLN A 51 33.16 31.68 -8.54
C GLN A 51 31.75 31.67 -7.90
N ASP A 52 31.47 30.67 -7.05
CA ASP A 52 30.17 30.42 -6.43
C ASP A 52 30.05 30.93 -4.98
N ILE A 53 31.08 31.52 -4.39
CA ILE A 53 30.94 32.25 -3.11
C ILE A 53 29.87 33.37 -3.24
N ASN A 54 29.72 33.93 -4.44
CA ASN A 54 28.66 34.90 -4.77
C ASN A 54 27.29 34.27 -5.08
N SER A 55 27.22 32.98 -5.47
CA SER A 55 25.97 32.24 -5.72
C SER A 55 25.44 31.56 -4.46
N ILE A 56 26.31 31.19 -3.52
CA ILE A 56 25.96 30.82 -2.14
C ILE A 56 25.22 31.97 -1.43
N ALA A 57 25.48 33.21 -1.82
CA ALA A 57 24.80 34.39 -1.33
C ALA A 57 23.54 34.79 -2.13
N ASN A 58 23.32 34.21 -3.31
CA ASN A 58 22.22 34.52 -4.22
C ASN A 58 21.64 33.23 -4.82
N ASP A 59 20.56 32.76 -4.20
CA ASP A 59 19.43 32.11 -4.85
C ASP A 59 19.47 32.11 -6.39
N ILE A 60 19.65 30.92 -6.97
CA ILE A 60 19.69 30.74 -8.42
C ILE A 60 18.30 30.29 -8.87
N GLU A 61 17.81 30.87 -9.97
CA GLU A 61 16.63 30.35 -10.62
C GLU A 61 16.89 28.91 -11.07
N PHE A 62 15.98 27.98 -10.76
CA PHE A 62 16.14 26.57 -11.11
C PHE A 62 16.38 26.37 -12.62
N ASP A 63 15.72 27.15 -13.48
CA ASP A 63 15.90 27.08 -14.93
C ASP A 63 17.29 27.56 -15.37
N VAL A 64 17.91 28.49 -14.62
CA VAL A 64 19.31 28.89 -14.80
C VAL A 64 20.25 27.77 -14.38
N PHE A 65 19.96 27.03 -13.30
CA PHE A 65 20.73 25.84 -12.93
C PHE A 65 20.70 24.76 -14.03
N ILE A 66 19.52 24.46 -14.56
CA ILE A 66 19.38 23.53 -15.69
C ILE A 66 20.27 23.98 -16.86
N THR A 67 20.14 25.24 -17.28
CA THR A 67 20.81 25.78 -18.47
C THR A 67 22.34 25.87 -18.30
N ASN A 68 22.81 26.28 -17.13
CA ASN A 68 24.25 26.54 -16.93
C ASN A 68 25.04 25.32 -16.46
N TYR A 69 24.41 24.38 -15.77
CA TYR A 69 25.12 23.29 -15.09
C TYR A 69 24.78 21.90 -15.61
N LEU A 70 23.52 21.66 -16.02
CA LEU A 70 23.09 20.38 -16.58
C LEU A 70 23.16 20.35 -18.11
N ASP A 71 22.87 21.48 -18.78
CA ASP A 71 22.85 21.57 -20.23
C ASP A 71 24.23 21.66 -20.87
N LYS A 72 25.18 22.32 -20.21
CA LYS A 72 26.57 22.40 -20.69
C LYS A 72 27.29 21.07 -20.52
N ASP A 73 28.00 20.64 -21.56
CA ASP A 73 28.88 19.48 -21.47
C ASP A 73 30.07 19.83 -20.57
N SER A 74 30.23 19.04 -19.50
CA SER A 74 31.32 19.25 -18.55
C SER A 74 32.60 18.56 -19.04
N THR A 75 33.71 19.28 -18.89
CA THR A 75 35.07 18.75 -19.05
C THR A 75 35.59 18.04 -17.81
N VAL A 76 34.83 18.06 -16.70
CA VAL A 76 35.21 17.49 -15.40
C VAL A 76 34.54 16.13 -15.21
N ASN A 77 35.31 15.13 -14.79
CA ASN A 77 34.84 13.74 -14.66
C ASN A 77 33.75 13.56 -13.59
N ARG A 78 33.74 14.36 -12.52
CA ARG A 78 32.72 14.24 -11.47
C ARG A 78 32.42 15.57 -10.81
N ARG A 79 31.14 15.86 -10.62
CA ARG A 79 30.61 17.08 -10.02
C ARG A 79 29.60 16.73 -8.93
N TYR A 80 29.60 17.50 -7.86
CA TYR A 80 28.69 17.31 -6.75
C TYR A 80 27.92 18.61 -6.53
N PHE A 81 26.63 18.50 -6.24
CA PHE A 81 25.81 19.65 -5.91
C PHE A 81 25.02 19.39 -4.64
N GLU A 82 24.99 20.37 -3.76
CA GLU A 82 24.03 20.45 -2.66
C GLU A 82 22.84 21.27 -3.15
N LEU A 83 21.63 20.74 -2.96
CA LEU A 83 20.37 21.37 -3.33
C LEU A 83 19.57 21.58 -2.05
N SER A 84 19.26 22.82 -1.68
CA SER A 84 18.48 23.12 -0.47
C SER A 84 17.24 23.96 -0.75
N SER A 85 16.19 23.61 -0.02
CA SER A 85 14.96 24.39 0.19
C SER A 85 14.99 25.03 1.58
N GLU A 86 13.89 25.65 2.04
CA GLU A 86 13.85 26.31 3.36
C GLU A 86 14.17 25.37 4.53
N ASN A 87 13.70 24.12 4.50
CA ASN A 87 13.86 23.16 5.60
C ASN A 87 14.30 21.75 5.18
N HIS A 88 14.68 21.57 3.91
CA HIS A 88 15.08 20.26 3.38
C HIS A 88 16.29 20.38 2.47
N MET A 89 17.25 19.45 2.63
CA MET A 89 18.51 19.42 1.90
C MET A 89 18.68 18.10 1.15
N MET A 90 19.17 18.18 -0.08
CA MET A 90 19.32 17.09 -1.03
C MET A 90 20.71 17.19 -1.68
N ALA A 91 21.14 16.10 -2.34
CA ALA A 91 22.41 16.08 -3.05
C ALA A 91 22.24 15.55 -4.47
N ILE A 92 23.03 16.08 -5.40
CA ILE A 92 23.13 15.63 -6.78
C ILE A 92 24.58 15.25 -7.06
N VAL A 93 24.79 14.15 -7.77
CA VAL A 93 26.08 13.75 -8.30
C VAL A 93 25.96 13.56 -9.80
N ILE A 94 26.90 14.14 -10.54
CA ILE A 94 27.05 13.91 -11.98
C ILE A 94 28.43 13.28 -12.18
N ASP A 95 28.45 12.04 -12.66
CA ASP A 95 29.66 11.24 -12.81
C ASP A 95 29.84 10.84 -14.28
N LYS A 96 30.82 11.45 -14.94
CA LYS A 96 31.23 11.19 -16.31
C LYS A 96 32.42 10.22 -16.31
N ASN A 97 32.20 9.04 -16.85
CA ASN A 97 33.24 8.03 -16.98
C ASN A 97 34.27 8.43 -18.05
N SER A 98 35.53 8.58 -17.66
CA SER A 98 36.62 9.05 -18.52
C SER A 98 37.04 8.10 -19.64
N GLN A 99 36.61 6.84 -19.62
CA GLN A 99 36.94 5.83 -20.64
C GLN A 99 35.81 5.59 -21.64
N THR A 100 34.57 5.67 -21.17
CA THR A 100 33.37 5.35 -21.97
C THR A 100 32.57 6.58 -22.38
N GLU A 101 32.92 7.76 -21.86
CA GLU A 101 32.19 9.03 -22.00
C GLU A 101 30.74 8.98 -21.46
N LEU A 102 30.32 7.86 -20.85
CA LEU A 102 28.98 7.70 -20.27
C LEU A 102 28.85 8.54 -19.00
N VAL A 103 27.75 9.30 -18.93
CA VAL A 103 27.41 10.13 -17.78
C VAL A 103 26.31 9.46 -16.97
N LYS A 104 26.53 9.33 -15.66
CA LYS A 104 25.53 8.89 -14.67
C LYS A 104 25.15 10.04 -13.77
N TYR A 105 23.87 10.14 -13.47
CA TYR A 105 23.32 11.11 -12.54
C TYR A 105 22.77 10.38 -11.32
N ALA A 106 23.06 10.88 -10.13
CA ALA A 106 22.47 10.40 -8.89
C ALA A 106 21.85 11.57 -8.13
N PHE A 107 20.70 11.33 -7.52
CA PHE A 107 20.02 12.25 -6.64
C PHE A 107 19.76 11.58 -5.31
N PHE A 108 20.11 12.24 -4.22
CA PHE A 108 19.89 11.77 -2.86
C PHE A 108 18.96 12.72 -2.12
N ASP A 109 17.94 12.15 -1.49
CA ASP A 109 17.03 12.82 -0.59
C ASP A 109 17.00 12.05 0.75
N PRO A 110 17.22 12.71 1.91
CA PRO A 110 17.15 12.06 3.21
C PRO A 110 15.86 11.28 3.49
N ASN A 111 14.74 11.68 2.88
CA ASN A 111 13.44 11.04 3.05
C ASN A 111 13.21 9.84 2.11
N TYR A 112 13.95 9.77 0.99
CA TYR A 112 13.65 8.81 -0.10
C TYR A 112 14.86 8.01 -0.59
N GLY A 113 16.07 8.29 -0.09
CA GLY A 113 17.30 7.61 -0.49
C GLY A 113 17.86 8.07 -1.84
N VAL A 114 18.67 7.22 -2.47
CA VAL A 114 19.37 7.53 -3.73
C VAL A 114 18.58 7.04 -4.95
N ILE A 115 18.51 7.88 -5.98
CA ILE A 115 17.87 7.60 -7.27
C ILE A 115 18.90 7.84 -8.38
N TYR A 116 19.03 6.88 -9.29
CA TYR A 116 20.01 6.90 -10.38
C TYR A 116 19.35 7.11 -11.74
N PHE A 117 20.06 7.80 -12.63
CA PHE A 117 19.70 8.01 -14.02
C PHE A 117 20.91 7.84 -14.92
N ASP A 118 20.70 7.18 -16.05
CA ASP A 118 21.64 6.99 -17.16
C ASP A 118 21.33 7.92 -18.34
N ASP A 119 20.26 8.71 -18.23
CA ASP A 119 19.74 9.60 -19.26
C ASP A 119 19.56 11.01 -18.69
N LYS A 120 20.25 11.97 -19.31
CA LYS A 120 20.27 13.39 -18.93
C LYS A 120 18.88 14.02 -18.96
N GLU A 121 18.08 13.70 -19.97
CA GLU A 121 16.74 14.30 -20.14
C GLU A 121 15.74 13.73 -19.13
N LYS A 122 15.82 12.43 -18.84
CA LYS A 122 15.03 11.83 -17.73
C LYS A 122 15.43 12.42 -16.39
N PHE A 123 16.72 12.68 -16.17
CA PHE A 123 17.19 13.30 -14.94
C PHE A 123 16.69 14.75 -14.80
N LYS A 124 16.73 15.55 -15.87
CA LYS A 124 16.16 16.91 -15.87
C LYS A 124 14.66 16.93 -15.65
N GLN A 125 13.92 16.02 -16.28
CA GLN A 125 12.47 15.87 -16.08
C GLN A 125 12.18 15.53 -14.61
N PHE A 126 12.99 14.65 -14.01
CA PHE A 126 12.88 14.31 -12.60
C PHE A 126 13.15 15.50 -11.68
N LEU A 127 14.23 16.25 -11.89
CA LEU A 127 14.53 17.45 -11.09
C LEU A 127 13.44 18.52 -11.24
N THR A 128 12.95 18.73 -12.46
CA THR A 128 11.83 19.64 -12.74
C THR A 128 10.57 19.20 -12.01
N TYR A 129 10.28 17.90 -11.96
CA TYR A 129 9.16 17.36 -11.19
C TYR A 129 9.31 17.61 -9.68
N ILE A 130 10.50 17.38 -9.12
CA ILE A 130 10.76 17.63 -7.69
C ILE A 130 10.59 19.11 -7.34
N ILE A 131 11.09 20.02 -8.18
CA ILE A 131 11.09 21.44 -7.84
C ILE A 131 9.76 22.12 -8.19
N LYS A 132 9.17 21.82 -9.36
CA LYS A 132 7.95 22.49 -9.84
C LYS A 132 6.66 21.81 -9.35
N GLU A 133 6.60 20.47 -9.38
CA GLU A 133 5.38 19.71 -9.08
C GLU A 133 5.30 19.25 -7.62
N ARG A 134 6.41 19.28 -6.88
CA ARG A 134 6.50 18.87 -5.46
C ARG A 134 6.86 20.02 -4.52
N LYS A 135 6.71 21.26 -4.98
CA LYS A 135 7.04 22.50 -4.24
C LYS A 135 6.44 22.57 -2.84
N ASP A 136 5.20 22.09 -2.66
CA ASP A 136 4.49 22.16 -1.38
C ASP A 136 5.01 21.14 -0.35
N ILE A 137 5.71 20.10 -0.80
CA ILE A 137 6.27 19.06 0.06
C ILE A 137 7.65 19.46 0.57
N TYR A 138 8.39 20.20 -0.24
CA TYR A 138 9.76 20.63 0.05
C TYR A 138 9.86 22.12 0.36
N ASN A 139 8.75 22.85 0.38
CA ASN A 139 8.70 24.30 0.63
C ASN A 139 9.64 25.11 -0.30
N PHE A 140 9.63 24.82 -1.60
CA PHE A 140 10.37 25.63 -2.57
C PHE A 140 9.67 26.98 -2.79
N LEU A 141 10.44 28.07 -2.74
CA LEU A 141 9.93 29.43 -2.95
C LEU A 141 9.65 29.70 -4.43
N VAL A 142 8.52 30.37 -4.68
CA VAL A 142 8.04 30.70 -6.03
C VAL A 142 7.72 32.19 -6.10
N TYR A 143 8.27 32.90 -7.09
CA TYR A 143 7.94 34.29 -7.38
C TYR A 143 6.73 34.40 -8.32
N ASP A 144 6.11 35.59 -8.40
CA ASP A 144 4.89 35.86 -9.18
C ASP A 144 4.97 35.45 -10.66
N ASN A 145 6.18 35.29 -11.21
CA ASN A 145 6.43 34.86 -12.58
C ASN A 145 6.61 33.33 -12.75
N ASN A 146 6.27 32.50 -11.75
CA ASN A 146 6.55 31.06 -11.70
C ASN A 146 8.05 30.70 -11.74
N THR A 147 8.91 31.63 -11.35
CA THR A 147 10.34 31.38 -11.17
C THR A 147 10.58 30.68 -9.84
N TYR A 148 11.22 29.51 -9.89
CA TYR A 148 11.57 28.71 -8.71
C TYR A 148 12.97 29.05 -8.26
N ILE A 149 13.09 29.56 -7.05
CA ILE A 149 14.38 29.86 -6.46
C ILE A 149 14.85 28.67 -5.63
N THR A 150 16.08 28.27 -5.88
CA THR A 150 16.72 27.15 -5.20
C THR A 150 18.15 27.52 -4.81
N SER A 151 18.54 27.11 -3.61
CA SER A 151 19.91 27.29 -3.14
C SER A 151 20.71 26.07 -3.58
N ILE A 152 21.59 26.26 -4.57
CA ILE A 152 22.44 25.21 -5.12
C ILE A 152 23.90 25.58 -4.90
N ILE A 153 24.67 24.65 -4.37
CA ILE A 153 26.11 24.81 -4.16
C ILE A 153 26.81 23.73 -4.98
N GLU A 154 27.65 24.15 -5.93
CA GLU A 154 28.56 23.22 -6.61
C GLU A 154 29.81 22.98 -5.75
N LEU A 155 30.15 21.70 -5.63
CA LEU A 155 31.31 21.22 -4.90
C LEU A 155 32.22 20.48 -5.89
N GLU A 156 33.50 20.85 -5.89
CA GLU A 156 34.54 20.21 -6.68
C GLU A 156 35.41 19.32 -5.81
N ASN A 157 35.85 18.21 -6.38
CA ASN A 157 36.76 17.30 -5.72
C ASN A 157 38.19 17.88 -5.76
N ASP A 158 38.82 18.12 -4.61
CA ASP A 158 40.21 18.57 -4.55
C ASP A 158 41.16 17.36 -4.46
N PRO A 159 41.92 17.03 -5.54
CA PRO A 159 42.83 15.89 -5.54
C PRO A 159 44.09 16.09 -4.68
N VAL A 160 44.43 17.33 -4.31
CA VAL A 160 45.59 17.66 -3.46
C VAL A 160 45.26 17.41 -1.98
N ILE A 161 44.03 17.73 -1.56
CA ILE A 161 43.55 17.48 -0.18
C ILE A 161 43.18 16.00 0.01
N ASN A 162 42.69 15.32 -1.02
CA ASN A 162 42.38 13.87 -1.01
C ASN A 162 43.56 12.95 -0.64
N LYS A 163 44.82 13.43 -0.68
CA LYS A 163 45.98 12.63 -0.29
C LYS A 163 46.18 12.54 1.23
N ASN A 164 45.57 13.42 2.02
CA ASN A 164 45.80 13.53 3.47
C ASN A 164 44.50 13.42 4.30
N ASN A 165 43.67 12.38 4.08
CA ASN A 165 42.43 12.06 4.83
C ASN A 165 41.20 12.92 4.43
N ILE A 166 39.93 12.48 4.39
CA ILE A 166 39.15 11.25 4.68
C ILE A 166 37.78 11.53 4.01
N PHE A 167 37.27 10.69 3.09
CA PHE A 167 35.80 10.58 2.90
C PHE A 167 35.22 10.36 4.28
N PRO A 168 34.09 10.95 4.72
CA PRO A 168 33.54 10.57 6.00
C PRO A 168 33.30 9.06 5.91
N ILE A 169 34.12 8.31 6.64
CA ILE A 169 33.69 7.03 7.15
C ILE A 169 32.43 7.46 7.90
N ILE A 170 31.27 7.06 7.39
CA ILE A 170 30.08 7.08 8.23
C ILE A 170 30.43 6.07 9.31
N GLU A 171 31.10 6.55 10.35
CA GLU A 171 31.40 5.76 11.52
C GLU A 171 30.02 5.28 11.99
N SER A 172 29.82 3.96 11.99
CA SER A 172 28.62 3.31 12.53
C SER A 172 28.20 3.97 13.85
N ASP A 173 29.20 4.35 14.63
CA ASP A 173 29.12 5.01 15.91
C ASP A 173 28.37 6.34 15.82
N LEU A 174 28.55 7.15 14.77
CA LEU A 174 27.86 8.44 14.62
C LEU A 174 26.36 8.27 14.35
N VAL A 175 26.00 7.27 13.56
CA VAL A 175 24.60 6.90 13.29
C VAL A 175 23.96 6.36 14.56
N ASN A 176 24.65 5.47 15.27
CA ASN A 176 24.22 4.86 16.53
C ASN A 176 24.04 5.91 17.63
N ILE A 177 24.99 6.83 17.78
CA ILE A 177 24.90 7.98 18.70
C ILE A 177 23.67 8.83 18.38
N THR A 178 23.43 9.11 17.10
CA THR A 178 22.29 9.94 16.68
C THR A 178 20.97 9.26 17.00
N THR A 179 20.82 7.97 16.67
CA THR A 179 19.62 7.18 16.99
C THR A 179 19.38 7.10 18.49
N THR A 180 20.39 6.73 19.28
CA THR A 180 20.28 6.63 20.75
C THR A 180 19.94 7.96 21.41
N LYS A 181 20.47 9.07 20.88
CA LYS A 181 20.14 10.42 21.38
C LYS A 181 18.67 10.76 21.14
N ILE A 182 18.15 10.49 19.94
CA ILE A 182 16.73 10.69 19.61
C ILE A 182 15.85 9.88 20.58
N LEU A 183 16.19 8.61 20.82
CA LEU A 183 15.42 7.76 21.75
C LEU A 183 15.43 8.27 23.19
N CYS A 184 16.55 8.83 23.66
CA CYS A 184 16.65 9.46 24.97
C CYS A 184 15.85 10.76 25.06
N ASP A 185 15.82 11.56 23.99
CA ASP A 185 15.09 12.83 23.94
C ASP A 185 13.57 12.60 23.89
N GLU A 186 13.12 11.57 23.18
CA GLU A 186 11.71 11.19 23.09
C GLU A 186 11.17 10.54 24.38
N GLN A 187 12.04 9.92 25.18
CA GLN A 187 11.68 9.21 26.41
C GLN A 187 10.56 8.16 26.24
N SER A 188 10.46 7.55 25.06
CA SER A 188 9.47 6.53 24.73
C SER A 188 9.64 5.23 25.54
N PHE A 189 8.54 4.55 25.85
CA PHE A 189 8.55 3.23 26.50
C PHE A 189 8.60 2.10 25.48
N PHE A 190 9.52 1.15 25.69
CA PHE A 190 9.65 -0.10 24.96
C PHE A 190 9.10 -1.24 25.81
N TYR A 191 8.09 -1.96 25.33
CA TYR A 191 7.46 -3.04 26.09
C TYR A 191 8.19 -4.37 25.82
N LEU A 192 8.69 -5.00 26.88
CA LEU A 192 9.40 -6.30 26.84
C LEU A 192 8.45 -7.48 27.12
N SER A 193 7.34 -7.21 27.82
CA SER A 193 6.22 -8.12 28.07
C SER A 193 4.98 -7.30 28.45
N ASP A 194 3.87 -7.97 28.79
CA ASP A 194 2.66 -7.31 29.28
C ASP A 194 2.89 -6.39 30.50
N ASN A 195 3.85 -6.74 31.37
CA ASN A 195 4.09 -6.05 32.63
C ASN A 195 5.52 -5.49 32.77
N GLN A 196 6.38 -5.63 31.76
CA GLN A 196 7.75 -5.12 31.80
C GLN A 196 8.02 -4.15 30.64
N LYS A 197 8.60 -2.99 30.96
CA LYS A 197 8.93 -1.95 29.99
C LYS A 197 10.29 -1.33 30.27
N LEU A 198 10.97 -0.90 29.21
CA LEU A 198 12.25 -0.22 29.23
C LEU A 198 12.06 1.22 28.73
N GLN A 199 12.78 2.17 29.33
CA GLN A 199 12.79 3.56 28.89
C GLN A 199 14.23 4.04 28.72
N PHE A 200 14.51 4.69 27.59
CA PHE A 200 15.76 5.43 27.40
C PHE A 200 15.64 6.79 28.10
N LYS A 201 16.56 7.08 29.02
CA LYS A 201 16.48 8.27 29.88
C LYS A 201 17.44 9.36 29.43
N LYS A 202 18.69 9.00 29.17
CA LYS A 202 19.74 9.99 28.89
C LYS A 202 20.93 9.37 28.19
N PHE A 203 21.46 10.09 27.20
CA PHE A 203 22.71 9.76 26.54
C PHE A 203 23.86 10.65 27.07
N HIS A 204 24.99 10.05 27.43
CA HIS A 204 26.18 10.75 27.93
C HIS A 204 27.30 10.69 26.90
N GLN A 205 27.40 11.74 26.09
CA GLN A 205 28.32 11.80 24.96
C GLN A 205 29.81 11.67 25.35
N GLN A 206 30.21 12.22 26.51
CA GLN A 206 31.62 12.18 26.93
C GLN A 206 32.08 10.82 27.45
N SER A 207 31.14 9.97 27.89
CA SER A 207 31.42 8.65 28.45
C SER A 207 30.94 7.50 27.58
N ALA A 208 30.42 7.80 26.38
CA ALA A 208 29.84 6.85 25.44
C ALA A 208 28.87 5.88 26.15
N SER A 209 28.02 6.41 27.04
CA SER A 209 27.13 5.60 27.86
C SER A 209 25.68 6.09 27.79
N THR A 210 24.76 5.15 28.01
CA THR A 210 23.32 5.38 27.93
C THR A 210 22.66 4.99 29.25
N GLU A 211 21.83 5.87 29.80
CA GLU A 211 20.99 5.62 30.97
C GLU A 211 19.63 5.11 30.53
N LEU A 212 19.19 4.04 31.18
CA LEU A 212 17.92 3.38 30.95
C LEU A 212 17.20 3.16 32.27
N GLU A 213 15.88 2.96 32.20
CA GLU A 213 15.07 2.50 33.34
C GLU A 213 14.26 1.29 32.91
N LEU A 214 14.49 0.16 33.57
CA LEU A 214 13.71 -1.06 33.40
C LEU A 214 12.66 -1.13 34.51
N ILE A 215 11.38 -1.16 34.12
CA ILE A 215 10.22 -1.10 35.01
C ILE A 215 9.44 -2.40 34.88
N SER A 216 9.04 -2.97 36.01
CA SER A 216 8.16 -4.14 36.11
C SER A 216 6.92 -3.80 36.95
N ASP A 217 5.76 -3.74 36.31
CA ASP A 217 4.45 -3.37 36.86
C ASP A 217 3.62 -4.61 37.31
N GLY A 218 4.29 -5.66 37.81
CA GLY A 218 3.66 -6.92 38.27
C GLY A 218 3.13 -6.87 39.72
N GLU A 219 2.99 -8.03 40.38
CA GLU A 219 2.50 -8.13 41.78
C GLU A 219 3.30 -7.28 42.79
N GLN A 220 4.57 -6.99 42.51
CA GLN A 220 5.37 -5.98 43.20
C GLN A 220 6.05 -5.06 42.18
N TYR A 221 5.85 -3.75 42.31
CA TYR A 221 6.49 -2.74 41.48
C TYR A 221 8.01 -2.77 41.69
N LYS A 222 8.76 -2.81 40.60
CA LYS A 222 10.23 -2.76 40.64
C LYS A 222 10.75 -1.93 39.48
N ALA A 223 11.65 -0.99 39.78
CA ALA A 223 12.36 -0.19 38.79
C ALA A 223 13.87 -0.29 39.03
N ILE A 224 14.61 -0.64 37.98
CA ILE A 224 16.08 -0.73 38.01
C ILE A 224 16.62 0.31 37.03
N SER A 225 17.43 1.23 37.54
CA SER A 225 18.17 2.17 36.71
C SER A 225 19.47 1.52 36.24
N ILE A 226 19.69 1.59 34.93
CA ILE A 226 20.78 0.89 34.25
C ILE A 226 21.62 1.93 33.54
N VAL A 227 22.94 1.87 33.72
CA VAL A 227 23.89 2.63 32.91
C VAL A 227 24.71 1.63 32.09
N ILE A 228 24.73 1.79 30.77
CA ILE A 228 25.44 0.89 29.87
C ILE A 228 26.49 1.63 29.04
N ASN A 229 27.70 1.07 28.89
CA ASN A 229 28.80 1.64 28.07
C ASN A 229 28.63 1.37 26.56
N SER A 230 27.41 1.48 26.06
CA SER A 230 27.12 1.36 24.64
C SER A 230 26.37 2.58 24.15
N VAL A 231 26.65 2.93 22.89
CA VAL A 231 26.00 4.00 22.13
C VAL A 231 25.08 3.44 21.05
N ASP A 232 25.08 2.11 20.83
CA ASP A 232 24.22 1.44 19.86
C ASP A 232 22.92 1.01 20.52
N SER A 233 21.84 1.74 20.23
CA SER A 233 20.50 1.44 20.73
C SER A 233 20.03 0.02 20.37
N SER A 234 20.49 -0.55 19.26
CA SER A 234 20.11 -1.89 18.79
C SER A 234 20.71 -2.96 19.70
N ASP A 235 22.00 -2.84 20.01
CA ASP A 235 22.71 -3.75 20.92
C ASP A 235 22.16 -3.64 22.34
N ILE A 236 21.87 -2.42 22.79
CA ILE A 236 21.24 -2.16 24.09
C ILE A 236 19.88 -2.84 24.16
N LEU A 237 19.02 -2.63 23.16
CA LEU A 237 17.69 -3.24 23.11
C LEU A 237 17.77 -4.77 23.07
N ALA A 238 18.66 -5.34 22.26
CA ALA A 238 18.87 -6.77 22.16
C ALA A 238 19.29 -7.38 23.52
N LEU A 239 20.31 -6.79 24.16
CA LEU A 239 20.80 -7.23 25.46
C LEU A 239 19.69 -7.19 26.52
N ILE A 240 18.99 -6.06 26.64
CA ILE A 240 17.96 -5.91 27.68
C ILE A 240 16.76 -6.81 27.40
N THR A 241 16.34 -6.96 26.15
CA THR A 241 15.24 -7.87 25.77
C THR A 241 15.56 -9.32 26.14
N ASN A 242 16.80 -9.75 25.99
CA ASN A 242 17.19 -11.12 26.32
C ASN A 242 17.43 -11.33 27.82
N GLN A 243 17.86 -10.29 28.53
CA GLN A 243 18.32 -10.42 29.91
C GLN A 243 17.40 -9.77 30.96
N TYR A 244 16.29 -9.12 30.60
CA TYR A 244 15.46 -8.38 31.57
C TYR A 244 14.97 -9.25 32.73
N LYS A 245 14.60 -10.52 32.49
CA LYS A 245 14.20 -11.46 33.55
C LYS A 245 15.33 -11.75 34.54
N ASN A 246 16.57 -11.79 34.07
CA ASN A 246 17.75 -12.00 34.91
C ASN A 246 18.14 -10.70 35.64
N ILE A 247 18.05 -9.56 34.96
CA ILE A 247 18.30 -8.24 35.55
C ILE A 247 17.30 -7.95 36.67
N LEU A 248 16.01 -8.28 36.48
CA LEU A 248 14.97 -8.08 37.49
C LEU A 248 15.13 -8.96 38.73
N LYS A 249 15.96 -10.01 38.71
CA LYS A 249 16.28 -10.83 39.89
C LYS A 249 17.25 -10.14 40.84
N PHE A 250 17.98 -9.11 40.40
CA PHE A 250 18.92 -8.40 41.25
C PHE A 250 18.20 -7.59 42.33
N ASN A 251 18.69 -7.64 43.58
CA ASN A 251 18.16 -6.84 44.69
C ASN A 251 18.77 -5.43 44.74
N TYR A 252 19.03 -4.84 43.56
CA TYR A 252 19.70 -3.54 43.42
C TYR A 252 18.86 -2.62 42.54
N ASP A 253 18.73 -1.36 42.97
CA ASP A 253 17.96 -0.34 42.23
C ASP A 253 18.80 0.32 41.12
N LYS A 254 20.13 0.15 41.17
CA LYS A 254 21.09 0.73 40.22
C LYS A 254 22.20 -0.25 39.87
N ILE A 255 22.41 -0.47 38.58
CA ILE A 255 23.47 -1.34 38.06
C ILE A 255 24.18 -0.70 36.86
N TYR A 256 25.42 -1.11 36.65
CA TYR A 256 26.21 -0.74 35.48
C TYR A 256 26.49 -1.97 34.63
N LEU A 257 26.26 -1.85 33.32
CA LEU A 257 26.49 -2.89 32.32
C LEU A 257 27.69 -2.50 31.47
N LYS A 258 28.71 -3.34 31.46
CA LYS A 258 29.94 -3.13 30.70
C LYS A 258 30.05 -4.18 29.60
N ILE A 259 29.84 -3.77 28.36
CA ILE A 259 30.10 -4.57 27.16
C ILE A 259 31.59 -4.52 26.85
N GLU A 260 32.25 -5.68 26.88
CA GLU A 260 33.64 -5.91 26.45
C GLU A 260 33.76 -7.32 25.84
N ASN A 261 34.36 -7.42 24.65
CA ASN A 261 34.68 -8.70 23.98
C ASN A 261 33.50 -9.70 23.92
N ASP A 262 32.35 -9.28 23.37
CA ASP A 262 31.13 -10.10 23.23
C ASP A 262 30.56 -10.65 24.56
N LYS A 263 30.91 -10.00 25.67
CA LYS A 263 30.32 -10.24 26.98
C LYS A 263 29.83 -8.93 27.60
N CYS A 264 28.77 -9.03 28.39
CA CYS A 264 28.26 -7.95 29.21
C CYS A 264 28.51 -8.27 30.68
N ILE A 265 29.40 -7.53 31.32
CA ILE A 265 29.76 -7.67 32.73
C ILE A 265 28.88 -6.73 33.56
N VAL A 266 28.25 -7.26 34.61
CA VAL A 266 27.32 -6.51 35.47
C VAL A 266 28.03 -6.08 36.75
N TYR A 267 27.92 -4.80 37.09
CA TYR A 267 28.47 -4.21 38.30
C TYR A 267 27.37 -3.57 39.14
N LYS A 268 27.53 -3.55 40.47
CA LYS A 268 26.69 -2.75 41.35
C LYS A 268 27.20 -1.32 41.33
N ILE A 269 26.29 -0.35 41.25
CA ILE A 269 26.64 1.05 41.50
C ILE A 269 26.44 1.33 43.00
N ASN A 270 27.50 1.79 43.68
CA ASN A 270 27.42 2.10 45.11
C ASN A 270 26.43 3.26 45.37
N HIS A 271 25.64 3.17 46.46
CA HIS A 271 24.45 4.00 46.70
C HIS A 271 24.69 5.53 46.79
N ASN A 272 25.94 6.01 46.82
CA ASN A 272 26.29 7.43 47.00
C ASN A 272 26.67 8.18 45.71
N VAL A 273 26.53 7.58 44.53
CA VAL A 273 26.98 8.19 43.27
C VAL A 273 25.86 9.05 42.65
N LYS A 274 26.08 10.37 42.55
CA LYS A 274 25.33 11.25 41.65
C LYS A 274 26.03 11.26 40.30
N LEU A 275 25.35 10.74 39.27
CA LEU A 275 25.79 10.85 37.88
C LEU A 275 25.71 12.33 37.47
N LEU A 276 26.85 13.02 37.51
CA LEU A 276 26.97 14.37 36.99
C LEU A 276 26.85 14.30 35.47
N ALA A 277 26.11 15.23 34.87
CA ALA A 277 25.67 15.18 33.48
C ALA A 277 26.79 15.04 32.42
N ASN A 278 28.06 15.21 32.79
CA ASN A 278 29.20 15.35 31.90
C ASN A 278 30.48 14.65 32.43
N GLN A 279 30.42 13.51 33.11
CA GLN A 279 31.63 12.73 33.47
C GLN A 279 31.39 11.21 33.35
N PRO A 280 32.38 10.42 32.87
CA PRO A 280 32.31 8.96 32.91
C PRO A 280 32.23 8.43 34.34
N LEU A 281 31.47 7.35 34.53
CA LEU A 281 31.31 6.67 35.81
C LEU A 281 32.71 6.21 36.30
N PRO A 282 33.23 6.71 37.43
CA PRO A 282 34.55 6.30 37.92
C PRO A 282 34.56 4.81 38.24
N ILE A 283 35.59 4.07 37.82
CA ILE A 283 35.74 2.63 38.11
C ILE A 283 35.79 2.37 39.63
N SER A 284 36.25 3.33 40.43
CA SER A 284 36.26 3.28 41.90
C SER A 284 34.87 3.19 42.54
N ASP A 285 33.82 3.52 41.78
CA ASP A 285 32.44 3.59 42.27
C ASP A 285 31.62 2.33 41.96
N LEU A 286 32.24 1.38 41.25
CA LEU A 286 31.70 0.07 40.93
C LEU A 286 32.14 -0.97 41.97
N SER A 287 31.28 -1.94 42.25
CA SER A 287 31.68 -3.14 43.00
C SER A 287 32.64 -4.01 42.19
N GLU A 288 33.11 -5.12 42.76
CA GLU A 288 33.58 -6.25 41.95
C GLU A 288 32.44 -6.74 41.03
N PRO A 289 32.76 -7.32 39.85
CA PRO A 289 31.77 -7.90 38.94
C PRO A 289 30.79 -8.83 39.67
N ILE A 290 29.49 -8.59 39.49
CA ILE A 290 28.44 -9.42 40.09
C ILE A 290 28.25 -10.70 39.28
N THR A 291 28.20 -10.56 37.96
CA THR A 291 28.01 -11.66 37.00
C THR A 291 28.40 -11.19 35.60
N GLU A 292 28.51 -12.13 34.67
CA GLU A 292 28.59 -11.84 33.23
C GLU A 292 27.37 -12.42 32.50
N PHE A 293 26.95 -11.75 31.42
CA PHE A 293 26.02 -12.25 30.42
C PHE A 293 26.79 -12.42 29.10
N THR A 294 26.53 -13.49 28.37
CA THR A 294 27.06 -13.65 27.00
C THR A 294 26.24 -12.76 26.06
N LEU A 295 26.90 -11.95 25.22
CA LEU A 295 26.21 -11.23 24.15
C LEU A 295 25.96 -12.24 23.02
N GLU A 296 24.79 -12.87 23.05
CA GLU A 296 24.31 -13.59 21.88
C GLU A 296 23.87 -12.54 20.84
N THR A 297 24.44 -12.59 19.63
CA THR A 297 23.88 -11.86 18.48
C THR A 297 22.44 -12.31 18.33
N LEU A 298 21.49 -11.41 18.58
CA LEU A 298 20.04 -11.59 18.48
C LEU A 298 19.60 -13.05 18.22
N PRO A 299 19.23 -13.83 19.24
CA PRO A 299 17.86 -14.27 19.24
C PRO A 299 17.06 -13.00 19.51
N VAL A 300 16.52 -12.38 18.47
CA VAL A 300 15.18 -11.79 18.65
C VAL A 300 14.40 -12.94 19.30
N GLU A 301 13.65 -12.71 20.37
CA GLU A 301 12.51 -13.59 20.63
C GLU A 301 11.70 -13.55 19.33
N SER A 302 12.05 -14.44 18.40
CA SER A 302 11.14 -14.95 17.42
C SER A 302 9.93 -15.27 18.28
N LEU A 303 8.90 -14.44 18.17
CA LEU A 303 7.52 -14.92 18.09
C LEU A 303 7.65 -16.33 17.57
N GLU A 304 7.54 -17.31 18.48
CA GLU A 304 8.05 -18.66 18.26
C GLU A 304 7.77 -19.00 16.81
N ILE A 305 8.84 -19.10 16.01
CA ILE A 305 8.75 -19.74 14.72
C ILE A 305 8.49 -21.17 15.15
N HIS A 306 7.21 -21.49 15.37
CA HIS A 306 6.72 -22.85 15.41
C HIS A 306 7.42 -23.50 14.24
N LYS A 307 8.24 -24.48 14.61
CA LYS A 307 9.23 -25.16 13.78
C LYS A 307 8.86 -25.04 12.29
N ASN A 308 9.85 -24.70 11.45
CA ASN A 308 9.80 -24.97 10.01
C ASN A 308 9.70 -26.49 9.77
N GLU A 309 8.67 -27.15 10.29
CA GLU A 309 8.23 -28.46 9.88
C GLU A 309 7.65 -28.25 8.49
N VAL A 310 8.49 -28.48 7.49
CA VAL A 310 7.99 -28.86 6.18
C VAL A 310 7.24 -30.17 6.41
N LEU A 311 5.92 -30.10 6.42
CA LEU A 311 5.08 -31.29 6.46
C LEU A 311 5.19 -31.97 5.09
N GLY A 312 6.06 -32.99 4.98
CA GLY A 312 6.31 -33.79 3.78
C GLY A 312 7.80 -34.16 3.57
N GLN A 313 8.10 -35.35 3.04
CA GLN A 313 9.48 -35.85 2.84
C GLN A 313 10.17 -35.28 1.59
N ASP A 314 11.49 -35.08 1.70
CA ASP A 314 12.51 -34.66 0.72
C ASP A 314 12.50 -33.21 0.16
N THR A 315 13.73 -32.66 0.04
CA THR A 315 14.17 -31.25 -0.17
C THR A 315 13.33 -30.42 -1.17
N VAL A 316 12.93 -29.19 -0.80
CA VAL A 316 11.80 -28.45 -1.40
C VAL A 316 12.18 -27.11 -2.03
N LYS A 317 11.51 -26.72 -3.13
CA LYS A 317 11.55 -25.35 -3.71
C LYS A 317 11.21 -24.23 -2.71
N LEU A 318 10.45 -24.53 -1.66
CA LEU A 318 10.06 -23.59 -0.60
C LEU A 318 11.28 -23.10 0.18
N ASP A 319 12.33 -23.91 0.32
CA ASP A 319 13.57 -23.51 1.02
C ASP A 319 14.29 -22.37 0.31
N GLN A 320 14.01 -22.17 -0.98
CA GLN A 320 14.55 -21.06 -1.78
C GLN A 320 13.69 -19.79 -1.69
N TRP A 321 12.48 -19.87 -1.12
CA TRP A 321 11.62 -18.69 -0.98
C TRP A 321 12.07 -17.88 0.22
N TRP A 322 12.04 -16.56 0.06
CA TRP A 322 12.43 -15.64 1.13
C TRP A 322 11.33 -15.56 2.19
N ASP A 323 11.69 -15.74 3.46
CA ASP A 323 10.78 -15.59 4.60
C ASP A 323 10.39 -14.12 4.79
N PRO A 324 9.09 -13.80 4.86
CA PRO A 324 8.64 -12.42 5.05
C PRO A 324 9.15 -11.87 6.38
N ARG A 325 10.16 -11.00 6.34
CA ARG A 325 10.73 -10.35 7.53
C ARG A 325 9.87 -9.16 7.93
N VAL A 326 9.23 -9.25 9.09
CA VAL A 326 8.48 -8.14 9.67
C VAL A 326 9.48 -7.20 10.32
N GLU A 327 9.56 -5.97 9.82
CA GLU A 327 10.32 -4.92 10.49
C GLU A 327 9.48 -4.40 11.66
N PRO A 328 9.92 -4.58 12.93
CA PRO A 328 9.12 -4.21 14.10
C PRO A 328 8.73 -2.72 14.12
N GLU A 329 9.62 -1.86 13.62
CA GLU A 329 9.44 -0.42 13.44
C GLU A 329 8.32 -0.03 12.45
N LYS A 330 7.92 -0.94 11.54
CA LYS A 330 6.81 -0.73 10.59
C LYS A 330 5.46 -1.23 11.14
N ILE A 331 5.45 -1.87 12.32
CA ILE A 331 4.23 -2.23 13.03
C ILE A 331 3.65 -0.93 13.60
N PRO A 332 2.43 -0.50 13.20
CA PRO A 332 1.85 0.72 13.73
C PRO A 332 1.71 0.62 15.25
N SER A 333 2.12 1.67 15.98
CA SER A 333 1.82 1.83 17.40
C SER A 333 0.31 1.99 17.58
N HIS A 334 -0.39 0.86 17.73
CA HIS A 334 -1.84 0.86 17.95
C HIS A 334 -2.11 1.35 19.37
N SER A 335 -2.74 2.52 19.50
CA SER A 335 -3.27 2.99 20.79
C SER A 335 -4.27 1.98 21.35
N SER A 336 -4.51 1.96 22.67
CA SER A 336 -5.45 1.03 23.30
C SER A 336 -6.83 1.06 22.63
N ALA A 337 -7.31 2.24 22.20
CA ALA A 337 -8.56 2.39 21.46
C ALA A 337 -8.51 1.76 20.04
N VAL A 338 -7.37 1.79 19.35
CA VAL A 338 -7.19 1.10 18.06
C VAL A 338 -7.06 -0.41 18.27
N LYS A 339 -6.38 -0.87 19.32
CA LYS A 339 -6.35 -2.30 19.70
C LYS A 339 -7.76 -2.82 20.00
N THR A 340 -8.59 -2.07 20.73
CA THR A 340 -10.00 -2.41 20.97
C THR A 340 -10.80 -2.44 19.66
N LYS A 341 -10.64 -1.45 18.78
CA LYS A 341 -11.33 -1.41 17.47
C LYS A 341 -10.85 -2.48 16.47
N LEU A 342 -9.62 -2.96 16.62
CA LEU A 342 -9.06 -4.08 15.87
C LEU A 342 -9.46 -5.43 16.47
N ALA A 343 -9.64 -5.52 17.79
CA ALA A 343 -10.27 -6.65 18.47
C ALA A 343 -11.78 -6.72 18.19
N GLU A 344 -12.42 -5.58 17.90
CA GLU A 344 -13.79 -5.46 17.37
C GLU A 344 -13.89 -5.79 15.87
N SER A 345 -12.79 -6.07 15.16
CA SER A 345 -12.91 -6.65 13.82
C SER A 345 -13.59 -8.01 13.98
N ASN A 346 -14.67 -8.27 13.22
CA ASN A 346 -15.47 -9.50 13.33
C ASN A 346 -14.67 -10.82 13.19
N TYR A 347 -13.41 -10.76 12.77
CA TYR A 347 -12.54 -11.90 12.54
C TYR A 347 -11.51 -12.01 13.67
N ARG A 348 -11.38 -13.20 14.24
CA ARG A 348 -10.48 -13.47 15.37
C ARG A 348 -9.04 -13.73 14.94
N HIS A 349 -8.85 -14.28 13.74
CA HIS A 349 -7.51 -14.60 13.21
C HIS A 349 -7.39 -14.42 11.70
N ASN A 350 -6.22 -14.02 11.21
CA ASN A 350 -5.91 -13.93 9.78
C ASN A 350 -4.96 -15.05 9.37
N LEU A 351 -5.24 -15.74 8.26
CA LEU A 351 -4.28 -16.60 7.58
C LEU A 351 -3.83 -15.92 6.30
N ILE A 352 -2.53 -15.74 6.10
CA ILE A 352 -1.96 -15.32 4.82
C ILE A 352 -1.34 -16.54 4.14
N ILE A 353 -1.77 -16.82 2.92
CA ILE A 353 -1.29 -17.92 2.08
C ILE A 353 -0.50 -17.30 0.93
N GLN A 354 0.83 -17.35 1.02
CA GLN A 354 1.74 -16.89 -0.02
C GLN A 354 1.89 -17.96 -1.10
N LEU A 355 1.51 -17.61 -2.33
CA LEU A 355 1.43 -18.54 -3.47
C LEU A 355 2.64 -18.46 -4.42
N GLU A 356 3.51 -17.46 -4.27
CA GLU A 356 4.72 -17.26 -5.09
C GLU A 356 5.88 -16.70 -4.25
N GLY A 357 7.12 -17.09 -4.59
CA GLY A 357 8.34 -16.70 -3.88
C GLY A 357 9.04 -15.43 -4.38
N GLU A 358 8.42 -14.64 -5.26
CA GLU A 358 9.02 -13.40 -5.78
C GLU A 358 9.16 -12.36 -4.65
N ASN A 359 10.28 -11.62 -4.60
CA ASN A 359 10.61 -10.69 -3.50
C ASN A 359 9.48 -9.69 -3.19
N ILE A 360 8.84 -9.14 -4.23
CA ILE A 360 7.71 -8.21 -4.06
C ILE A 360 6.50 -8.84 -3.34
N VAL A 361 6.28 -10.15 -3.52
CA VAL A 361 5.21 -10.92 -2.84
C VAL A 361 5.61 -11.17 -1.39
N SER A 362 6.85 -11.56 -1.11
CA SER A 362 7.35 -11.71 0.26
C SER A 362 7.32 -10.39 1.03
N GLN A 363 7.77 -9.28 0.42
CA GLN A 363 7.70 -7.95 1.05
C GLN A 363 6.24 -7.52 1.32
N SER A 364 5.35 -7.77 0.36
CA SER A 364 3.93 -7.45 0.55
C SER A 364 3.31 -8.30 1.66
N THR A 365 3.73 -9.55 1.80
CA THR A 365 3.34 -10.45 2.89
C THR A 365 3.81 -9.90 4.23
N ALA A 366 5.09 -9.51 4.35
CA ALA A 366 5.64 -8.87 5.56
C ALA A 366 4.85 -7.62 5.96
N ASN A 367 4.54 -6.75 4.99
CA ASN A 367 3.75 -5.54 5.23
C ASN A 367 2.34 -5.87 5.77
N LEU A 368 1.70 -6.97 5.32
CA LEU A 368 0.38 -7.38 5.82
C LEU A 368 0.43 -7.83 7.27
N ILE A 369 1.48 -8.57 7.65
CA ILE A 369 1.69 -9.05 9.01
C ILE A 369 1.71 -7.85 9.97
N GLY A 370 2.47 -6.80 9.63
CA GLY A 370 2.59 -5.61 10.48
C GLY A 370 1.26 -4.90 10.80
N LYS A 371 0.17 -5.19 10.08
CA LYS A 371 -1.15 -4.65 10.40
C LYS A 371 -1.82 -5.34 11.61
N HIS A 372 -1.66 -6.66 11.74
CA HIS A 372 -2.26 -7.49 12.78
C HIS A 372 -1.26 -8.58 13.22
N PRO A 373 -0.10 -8.22 13.78
CA PRO A 373 0.98 -9.17 14.05
C PRO A 373 0.50 -10.31 14.98
N ASP A 374 -0.19 -9.98 16.07
CA ASP A 374 -0.57 -10.97 17.10
C ASP A 374 -1.64 -11.98 16.64
N ASN A 375 -2.43 -11.59 15.61
CA ASN A 375 -3.58 -12.36 15.10
C ASN A 375 -3.40 -12.70 13.61
N THR A 376 -2.16 -12.99 13.20
CA THR A 376 -1.84 -13.41 11.83
C THR A 376 -0.97 -14.66 11.86
N THR A 377 -1.34 -15.64 11.05
CA THR A 377 -0.48 -16.76 10.65
C THR A 377 -0.15 -16.62 9.17
N VAL A 378 1.07 -16.94 8.78
CA VAL A 378 1.51 -16.96 7.39
C VAL A 378 2.02 -18.34 7.02
N ILE A 379 1.51 -18.86 5.91
CA ILE A 379 2.05 -20.03 5.24
C ILE A 379 2.56 -19.67 3.85
N GLN A 380 3.67 -20.27 3.46
CA GLN A 380 4.10 -20.32 2.07
C GLN A 380 3.68 -21.67 1.51
N TYR A 381 2.90 -21.65 0.42
CA TYR A 381 2.26 -22.85 -0.11
C TYR A 381 2.78 -23.18 -1.51
N ASP A 382 3.46 -24.33 -1.61
CA ASP A 382 3.82 -24.96 -2.87
C ASP A 382 2.59 -25.66 -3.46
N LEU A 383 1.94 -24.94 -4.36
CA LEU A 383 0.76 -25.38 -5.08
C LEU A 383 0.97 -26.67 -5.88
N GLU A 384 2.19 -26.97 -6.35
CA GLU A 384 2.43 -28.17 -7.17
C GLU A 384 2.47 -29.42 -6.32
N GLN A 385 3.10 -29.33 -5.16
CA GLN A 385 3.38 -30.48 -4.29
C GLN A 385 2.37 -30.62 -3.15
N ASN A 386 1.41 -29.70 -3.01
CA ASN A 386 0.51 -29.61 -1.84
C ASN A 386 1.27 -29.54 -0.52
N ARG A 387 2.42 -28.85 -0.51
CA ARG A 387 3.24 -28.68 0.69
C ARG A 387 3.27 -27.23 1.10
N TYR A 388 3.24 -26.98 2.40
CA TYR A 388 3.43 -25.64 2.93
C TYR A 388 4.45 -25.66 4.06
N ARG A 389 4.97 -24.47 4.36
CA ARG A 389 5.67 -24.20 5.62
C ARG A 389 5.03 -23.00 6.30
N VAL A 390 4.97 -23.04 7.63
CA VAL A 390 4.54 -21.90 8.45
C VAL A 390 5.75 -21.00 8.64
N VAL A 391 5.63 -19.73 8.26
CA VAL A 391 6.75 -18.76 8.33
C VAL A 391 6.51 -17.63 9.32
N TYR A 392 5.31 -17.55 9.89
CA TYR A 392 4.95 -16.59 10.93
C TYR A 392 3.67 -17.04 11.65
N GLY A 393 3.62 -16.86 12.97
CA GLY A 393 2.43 -17.16 13.78
C GLY A 393 2.20 -18.65 14.03
N ASP A 394 1.00 -18.98 14.51
CA ASP A 394 0.63 -20.33 14.92
C ASP A 394 -0.49 -20.89 14.05
N ILE A 395 -0.22 -22.00 13.35
CA ILE A 395 -1.17 -22.64 12.45
C ILE A 395 -2.38 -23.24 13.20
N ASN A 396 -2.21 -23.60 14.48
CA ASN A 396 -3.27 -24.21 15.28
C ASN A 396 -4.38 -23.20 15.60
N LYS A 397 -4.07 -21.89 15.63
CA LYS A 397 -5.06 -20.81 15.82
C LYS A 397 -5.97 -20.59 14.61
N VAL A 398 -5.68 -21.23 13.47
CA VAL A 398 -6.49 -21.12 12.25
C VAL A 398 -7.72 -22.04 12.31
N ALA A 399 -7.61 -23.19 12.97
CA ALA A 399 -8.71 -24.15 13.10
C ALA A 399 -9.71 -23.72 14.19
N GLY A 400 -11.01 -23.79 13.91
CA GLY A 400 -12.08 -23.52 14.90
C GLY A 400 -12.40 -22.05 15.19
N GLU A 401 -11.68 -21.08 14.59
CA GLU A 401 -11.95 -19.65 14.76
C GLU A 401 -12.65 -19.01 13.55
N ARG A 402 -13.25 -17.82 13.75
CA ARG A 402 -13.73 -16.96 12.66
C ARG A 402 -12.54 -16.36 11.92
N THR A 403 -12.07 -17.07 10.90
CA THR A 403 -10.83 -16.70 10.19
C THR A 403 -11.10 -15.91 8.91
N ARG A 404 -10.11 -15.10 8.53
CA ARG A 404 -10.04 -14.45 7.22
C ARG A 404 -8.78 -14.90 6.51
N TRP A 405 -8.92 -15.42 5.31
CA TRP A 405 -7.78 -15.87 4.52
C TRP A 405 -7.40 -14.80 3.49
N PHE A 406 -6.11 -14.49 3.40
CA PHE A 406 -5.51 -13.66 2.37
C PHE A 406 -4.67 -14.54 1.48
N LEU A 407 -5.06 -14.72 0.23
CA LEU A 407 -4.18 -15.36 -0.75
C LEU A 407 -3.38 -14.28 -1.43
N ILE A 408 -2.05 -14.42 -1.49
CA ILE A 408 -1.18 -13.39 -2.06
C ILE A 408 -0.28 -13.97 -3.16
N GLY A 409 -0.21 -13.23 -4.27
CA GLY A 409 0.57 -13.56 -5.46
C GLY A 409 0.23 -12.59 -6.59
N HIS A 410 0.75 -12.82 -7.78
CA HIS A 410 0.45 -11.98 -8.93
C HIS A 410 -0.78 -12.49 -9.68
N GLY A 411 -1.69 -11.56 -9.98
CA GLY A 411 -2.71 -11.74 -11.00
C GLY A 411 -2.13 -11.44 -12.38
N ARG A 412 -2.26 -12.37 -13.31
CA ARG A 412 -1.72 -12.26 -14.68
C ARG A 412 -2.83 -12.52 -15.69
N LYS A 413 -2.61 -12.08 -16.92
CA LYS A 413 -3.41 -12.50 -18.07
C LYS A 413 -2.56 -13.49 -18.84
N ASP A 414 -3.09 -14.69 -19.07
CA ASP A 414 -2.41 -15.70 -19.85
C ASP A 414 -2.42 -15.31 -21.34
N ASP A 415 -1.26 -15.42 -21.99
CA ASP A 415 -1.11 -14.92 -23.36
C ASP A 415 -1.78 -15.82 -24.41
N ILE A 416 -2.00 -17.10 -24.10
CA ILE A 416 -2.57 -18.08 -25.03
C ILE A 416 -4.10 -18.07 -24.90
N THR A 417 -4.59 -18.39 -23.71
CA THR A 417 -6.02 -18.51 -23.40
C THR A 417 -6.70 -17.15 -23.26
N LYS A 418 -5.93 -16.07 -23.06
CA LYS A 418 -6.42 -14.72 -22.72
C LYS A 418 -7.28 -14.68 -21.45
N LYS A 419 -7.23 -15.73 -20.61
CA LYS A 419 -7.89 -15.80 -19.32
C LYS A 419 -6.96 -15.30 -18.22
N ARG A 420 -7.53 -14.78 -17.13
CA ARG A 420 -6.75 -14.44 -15.95
C ARG A 420 -6.33 -15.66 -15.17
N THR A 421 -5.13 -15.58 -14.61
CA THR A 421 -4.56 -16.57 -13.70
C THR A 421 -4.10 -15.90 -12.43
N PHE A 422 -4.03 -16.66 -11.34
CA PHE A 422 -3.48 -16.21 -10.07
C PHE A 422 -2.33 -17.14 -9.70
N ALA A 423 -1.15 -16.57 -9.44
CA ALA A 423 0.08 -17.35 -9.29
C ALA A 423 0.34 -18.30 -10.50
N ARG A 424 -0.05 -17.86 -11.71
CA ARG A 424 0.01 -18.64 -12.96
C ARG A 424 -0.87 -19.90 -12.98
N LYS A 425 -1.85 -20.00 -12.07
CA LYS A 425 -2.83 -21.10 -12.01
C LYS A 425 -4.25 -20.63 -12.31
N THR A 426 -5.08 -21.58 -12.72
CA THR A 426 -6.51 -21.37 -12.98
C THR A 426 -7.29 -21.26 -11.68
N ALA A 427 -8.51 -20.72 -11.76
CA ALA A 427 -9.42 -20.61 -10.62
C ALA A 427 -9.76 -21.97 -9.99
N GLU A 428 -10.10 -22.96 -10.83
CA GLU A 428 -10.36 -24.35 -10.44
C GLU A 428 -9.17 -24.95 -9.69
N TYR A 429 -7.96 -24.79 -10.24
CA TYR A 429 -6.76 -25.33 -9.61
C TYR A 429 -6.53 -24.72 -8.23
N ILE A 430 -6.64 -23.40 -8.06
CA ILE A 430 -6.46 -22.79 -6.73
C ILE A 430 -7.57 -23.23 -5.75
N ALA A 431 -8.81 -23.40 -6.23
CA ALA A 431 -9.92 -23.87 -5.39
C ALA A 431 -9.69 -25.30 -4.86
N ASP A 432 -9.25 -26.21 -5.73
CA ASP A 432 -8.85 -27.58 -5.35
C ASP A 432 -7.75 -27.57 -4.27
N LYS A 433 -6.74 -26.72 -4.43
CA LYS A 433 -5.62 -26.61 -3.49
C LYS A 433 -6.03 -26.07 -2.13
N LEU A 434 -7.02 -25.18 -2.06
CA LEU A 434 -7.59 -24.71 -0.80
C LEU A 434 -8.51 -25.75 -0.15
N MET A 435 -9.28 -26.50 -0.97
CA MET A 435 -10.06 -27.62 -0.47
C MET A 435 -9.14 -28.66 0.18
N HIS A 436 -8.01 -28.98 -0.44
CA HIS A 436 -7.02 -29.89 0.12
C HIS A 436 -6.54 -29.41 1.50
N LEU A 437 -6.04 -28.17 1.61
CA LEU A 437 -5.61 -27.59 2.89
C LEU A 437 -6.72 -27.60 3.96
N ARG A 438 -7.95 -27.25 3.57
CA ARG A 438 -9.10 -27.28 4.48
C ARG A 438 -9.35 -28.68 5.06
N LYS A 439 -9.26 -29.71 4.22
CA LYS A 439 -9.50 -31.11 4.61
C LYS A 439 -8.36 -31.67 5.44
N THR A 440 -7.10 -31.40 5.08
CA THR A 440 -5.94 -32.03 5.72
C THR A 440 -5.47 -31.29 6.96
N GLU A 441 -5.48 -29.96 6.96
CA GLU A 441 -4.84 -29.15 8.02
C GLU A 441 -5.83 -28.48 8.96
N PHE A 442 -7.00 -28.09 8.44
CA PHE A 442 -7.91 -27.22 9.18
C PHE A 442 -9.17 -27.94 9.70
N ASN A 443 -9.17 -29.27 9.73
CA ASN A 443 -10.31 -30.08 10.20
C ASN A 443 -11.65 -29.66 9.58
N ASN A 444 -11.64 -29.34 8.28
CA ASN A 444 -12.78 -28.79 7.53
C ASN A 444 -13.30 -27.42 7.99
N SER A 445 -12.59 -26.71 8.87
CA SER A 445 -12.88 -25.31 9.22
C SER A 445 -12.78 -24.44 7.97
N GLU A 446 -13.76 -23.56 7.77
CA GLU A 446 -13.78 -22.63 6.65
C GLU A 446 -13.61 -21.18 7.12
N PRO A 447 -12.93 -20.33 6.33
CA PRO A 447 -12.89 -18.90 6.63
C PRO A 447 -14.25 -18.26 6.37
N GLU A 448 -14.60 -17.23 7.14
CA GLU A 448 -15.74 -16.38 6.82
C GLU A 448 -15.51 -15.61 5.51
N LYS A 449 -14.24 -15.25 5.25
CA LYS A 449 -13.88 -14.42 4.11
C LYS A 449 -12.51 -14.78 3.54
N ILE A 450 -12.44 -14.84 2.21
CA ILE A 450 -11.20 -15.01 1.45
C ILE A 450 -10.96 -13.74 0.62
N VAL A 451 -9.75 -13.20 0.70
CA VAL A 451 -9.34 -12.00 -0.02
C VAL A 451 -8.19 -12.35 -0.96
N LEU A 452 -8.43 -12.20 -2.26
CA LEU A 452 -7.45 -12.42 -3.31
C LEU A 452 -6.60 -11.15 -3.50
N LEU A 453 -5.38 -11.18 -3.00
CA LEU A 453 -4.39 -10.11 -3.09
C LEU A 453 -3.53 -10.28 -4.35
N GLY A 454 -4.16 -10.11 -5.51
CA GLY A 454 -3.50 -10.09 -6.81
C GLY A 454 -4.12 -9.05 -7.75
N CYS A 455 -3.32 -8.55 -8.68
CA CYS A 455 -3.73 -7.51 -9.63
C CYS A 455 -4.92 -7.97 -10.50
N LYS A 456 -5.95 -7.12 -10.60
CA LYS A 456 -7.05 -7.25 -11.57
C LYS A 456 -7.80 -8.60 -11.53
N LEU A 457 -7.85 -9.30 -10.41
CA LEU A 457 -8.53 -10.60 -10.30
C LEU A 457 -10.07 -10.50 -10.23
N GLY A 458 -10.60 -9.35 -9.80
CA GLY A 458 -12.05 -9.13 -9.62
C GLY A 458 -12.71 -8.30 -10.73
N GLN A 459 -12.20 -8.33 -11.96
CA GLN A 459 -12.72 -7.47 -13.03
C GLN A 459 -14.21 -7.69 -13.30
N ALA A 460 -14.92 -6.62 -13.62
CA ALA A 460 -16.35 -6.62 -13.96
C ALA A 460 -16.73 -7.53 -15.14
N LYS A 461 -15.79 -7.79 -16.06
CA LYS A 461 -16.07 -8.56 -17.28
C LYS A 461 -16.23 -10.05 -16.95
N ILE A 462 -17.47 -10.54 -16.98
CA ILE A 462 -17.82 -11.94 -16.65
C ILE A 462 -16.92 -12.97 -17.35
N GLY A 463 -16.60 -12.79 -18.63
CA GLY A 463 -15.77 -13.73 -19.38
C GLY A 463 -14.27 -13.71 -19.06
N ASP A 464 -13.81 -12.76 -18.25
CA ASP A 464 -12.41 -12.56 -17.83
C ASP A 464 -12.34 -12.16 -16.34
N ASN A 465 -13.05 -12.91 -15.49
CA ASN A 465 -13.19 -12.66 -14.07
C ASN A 465 -12.78 -13.89 -13.23
N PHE A 466 -11.48 -13.96 -12.93
CA PHE A 466 -10.90 -15.05 -12.12
C PHE A 466 -11.65 -15.24 -10.80
N ALA A 467 -12.00 -14.15 -10.11
CA ALA A 467 -12.64 -14.24 -8.79
C ALA A 467 -14.05 -14.81 -8.87
N LEU A 468 -14.80 -14.53 -9.94
CA LEU A 468 -16.12 -15.14 -10.16
C LEU A 468 -15.99 -16.66 -10.38
N ASP A 469 -15.11 -17.06 -11.30
CA ASP A 469 -14.85 -18.47 -11.60
C ASP A 469 -14.37 -19.20 -10.32
N PHE A 470 -13.45 -18.58 -9.58
CA PHE A 470 -12.92 -19.12 -8.33
C PHE A 470 -14.00 -19.26 -7.26
N SER A 471 -14.90 -18.28 -7.13
CA SER A 471 -16.00 -18.35 -6.16
C SER A 471 -16.94 -19.51 -6.46
N GLN A 472 -17.32 -19.69 -7.73
CA GLN A 472 -18.18 -20.79 -8.15
C GLN A 472 -17.54 -22.16 -7.86
N GLN A 473 -16.26 -22.33 -8.24
CA GLN A 473 -15.55 -23.58 -7.99
C GLN A 473 -15.40 -23.86 -6.49
N LEU A 474 -15.00 -22.86 -5.71
CA LEU A 474 -14.81 -23.03 -4.28
C LEU A 474 -16.11 -23.39 -3.54
N TRP A 475 -17.24 -22.81 -3.95
CA TRP A 475 -18.53 -23.12 -3.35
C TRP A 475 -19.10 -24.48 -3.77
N ASN A 476 -18.76 -24.95 -4.98
CA ASN A 476 -19.03 -26.33 -5.41
C ASN A 476 -18.25 -27.33 -4.54
N GLU A 477 -17.02 -26.97 -4.14
CA GLU A 477 -16.20 -27.73 -3.19
C GLU A 477 -16.63 -27.56 -1.71
N GLY A 478 -17.81 -26.97 -1.48
CA GLY A 478 -18.45 -26.93 -0.16
C GLY A 478 -17.98 -25.81 0.76
N PHE A 479 -17.31 -24.77 0.25
CA PHE A 479 -17.12 -23.52 1.00
C PHE A 479 -18.38 -22.65 0.94
N ASN A 480 -18.53 -21.76 1.91
CA ASN A 480 -19.53 -20.68 1.94
C ASN A 480 -18.93 -19.29 2.14
N SER A 481 -17.60 -19.17 2.09
CA SER A 481 -16.86 -17.93 2.34
C SER A 481 -17.24 -16.80 1.37
N THR A 482 -17.30 -15.58 1.89
CA THR A 482 -17.30 -14.36 1.07
C THR A 482 -15.96 -14.22 0.35
N ILE A 483 -15.96 -13.98 -0.95
CA ILE A 483 -14.75 -13.75 -1.73
C ILE A 483 -14.58 -12.27 -2.03
N THR A 484 -13.38 -11.73 -1.94
CA THR A 484 -13.08 -10.34 -2.35
C THR A 484 -11.84 -10.31 -3.23
N ALA A 485 -11.93 -9.61 -4.35
CA ALA A 485 -10.82 -9.46 -5.29
C ALA A 485 -10.74 -8.04 -5.84
N TYR A 486 -9.53 -7.59 -6.17
CA TYR A 486 -9.30 -6.21 -6.63
C TYR A 486 -9.43 -6.07 -8.15
N THR A 487 -9.96 -4.93 -8.60
CA THR A 487 -10.29 -4.66 -10.02
C THR A 487 -9.17 -3.95 -10.79
N ARG A 488 -8.09 -3.60 -10.08
CA ARG A 488 -6.94 -2.80 -10.57
C ARG A 488 -5.62 -3.42 -10.11
N ASP A 489 -4.51 -2.82 -10.57
CA ASP A 489 -3.19 -3.23 -10.12
C ASP A 489 -3.03 -2.86 -8.64
N LEU A 490 -2.66 -3.84 -7.85
CA LEU A 490 -2.66 -3.78 -6.39
C LEU A 490 -1.24 -3.50 -5.88
N TYR A 491 -1.14 -2.68 -4.85
CA TYR A 491 0.08 -2.42 -4.10
C TYR A 491 -0.20 -2.47 -2.60
N ILE A 492 0.63 -3.18 -1.85
CA ILE A 492 0.56 -3.25 -0.40
C ILE A 492 1.66 -2.36 0.17
N GLY A 493 1.25 -1.23 0.76
CA GLY A 493 2.19 -0.29 1.38
C GLY A 493 2.83 -0.85 2.65
N SER A 494 3.90 -0.22 3.12
CA SER A 494 4.69 -0.65 4.29
C SER A 494 3.88 -0.97 5.55
N HIS A 495 2.75 -0.29 5.75
CA HIS A 495 1.84 -0.47 6.90
C HIS A 495 0.68 -1.45 6.62
N GLY A 496 0.81 -2.35 5.63
CA GLY A 496 -0.21 -3.35 5.28
C GLY A 496 -1.50 -2.81 4.66
N ARG A 497 -1.52 -1.52 4.29
CA ARG A 497 -2.63 -0.86 3.60
C ARG A 497 -2.62 -1.21 2.11
N LYS A 498 -3.80 -1.56 1.59
CA LYS A 498 -4.01 -1.94 0.19
C LYS A 498 -4.31 -0.69 -0.61
N ASN A 499 -3.52 -0.46 -1.65
CA ASN A 499 -3.68 0.65 -2.59
C ASN A 499 -3.79 0.10 -4.01
N ILE A 500 -4.38 0.89 -4.90
CA ILE A 500 -4.41 0.60 -6.34
C ILE A 500 -3.71 1.69 -7.14
N TYR A 501 -3.24 1.32 -8.33
CA TYR A 501 -2.85 2.27 -9.36
C TYR A 501 -4.06 2.62 -10.22
N LEU A 502 -4.33 3.92 -10.40
CA LEU A 502 -5.47 4.40 -11.22
C LEU A 502 -5.22 4.18 -12.70
N ASN A 503 -4.03 4.53 -13.17
CA ASN A 503 -3.58 4.40 -14.54
C ASN A 503 -2.17 3.78 -14.56
N ASN A 504 -1.86 2.99 -15.59
CA ASN A 504 -0.53 2.37 -15.74
C ASN A 504 0.62 3.41 -15.88
N PHE A 505 0.28 4.67 -16.17
CA PHE A 505 1.23 5.76 -16.43
C PHE A 505 1.36 6.78 -15.29
N GLU A 506 0.42 6.79 -14.34
CA GLU A 506 0.45 7.73 -13.21
C GLU A 506 0.82 6.99 -11.92
N ARG A 507 1.81 7.51 -11.17
CA ARG A 507 2.17 7.01 -9.83
C ARG A 507 1.14 7.39 -8.75
N SER A 508 -0.05 7.85 -9.14
CA SER A 508 -1.13 8.20 -8.22
C SER A 508 -1.76 6.94 -7.63
N ARG A 509 -1.46 6.68 -6.35
CA ARG A 509 -2.03 5.57 -5.58
C ARG A 509 -3.29 6.03 -4.87
N ARG A 510 -4.34 5.22 -4.93
CA ARG A 510 -5.56 5.42 -4.15
C ARG A 510 -5.81 4.23 -3.23
N ASP A 511 -6.55 4.47 -2.17
CA ASP A 511 -7.03 3.40 -1.30
C ASP A 511 -7.84 2.39 -2.12
N ALA A 512 -7.50 1.11 -1.96
CA ALA A 512 -8.12 0.03 -2.72
C ALA A 512 -9.56 -0.28 -2.30
N ARG A 513 -10.09 0.35 -1.23
CA ARG A 513 -11.44 0.11 -0.68
C ARG A 513 -12.56 0.18 -1.73
N TYR A 514 -12.45 1.07 -2.71
CA TYR A 514 -13.46 1.27 -3.77
C TYR A 514 -13.18 0.50 -5.06
N TYR A 515 -12.04 -0.20 -5.14
CA TYR A 515 -11.58 -0.87 -6.36
C TYR A 515 -11.51 -2.38 -6.15
N LYS A 516 -12.59 -2.92 -5.59
CA LYS A 516 -12.75 -4.34 -5.27
C LYS A 516 -14.15 -4.80 -5.63
N THR A 517 -14.23 -6.09 -5.92
CA THR A 517 -15.49 -6.81 -6.11
C THR A 517 -15.63 -7.83 -5.00
N THR A 518 -16.81 -7.91 -4.42
CA THR A 518 -17.16 -8.90 -3.39
C THR A 518 -18.15 -9.89 -3.99
N PHE A 519 -17.94 -11.18 -3.71
CA PHE A 519 -18.81 -12.27 -4.15
C PHE A 519 -19.29 -13.03 -2.92
N ASP A 520 -20.59 -13.26 -2.85
CA ASP A 520 -21.22 -13.91 -1.71
C ASP A 520 -22.16 -15.02 -2.20
N LYS A 521 -22.13 -16.14 -1.49
CA LYS A 521 -23.08 -17.24 -1.68
C LYS A 521 -24.29 -16.98 -0.80
N GLN A 522 -25.46 -16.75 -1.37
CA GLN A 522 -26.68 -16.85 -0.58
C GLN A 522 -27.03 -18.33 -0.37
N LEU A 523 -27.67 -18.63 0.76
CA LEU A 523 -28.24 -19.94 1.09
C LEU A 523 -29.49 -20.26 0.23
N SER A 524 -29.53 -19.83 -1.03
CA SER A 524 -30.51 -20.26 -2.02
C SER A 524 -29.78 -20.92 -3.19
N PRO A 525 -30.38 -21.93 -3.86
CA PRO A 525 -29.79 -22.59 -5.03
C PRO A 525 -29.48 -21.63 -6.20
N LEU A 526 -29.99 -20.40 -6.14
CA LEU A 526 -30.01 -19.41 -7.23
C LEU A 526 -29.12 -18.18 -6.93
N GLY A 527 -28.71 -17.96 -5.67
CA GLY A 527 -28.38 -16.61 -5.21
C GLY A 527 -26.89 -16.26 -5.13
N LEU A 528 -26.16 -16.26 -6.24
CA LEU A 528 -24.82 -15.67 -6.27
C LEU A 528 -24.94 -14.13 -6.24
N GLN A 529 -24.30 -13.45 -5.30
CA GLN A 529 -24.25 -11.99 -5.28
C GLN A 529 -22.87 -11.46 -5.68
N ILE A 530 -22.87 -10.35 -6.41
CA ILE A 530 -21.71 -9.54 -6.75
C ILE A 530 -21.94 -8.11 -6.26
N ASN A 531 -21.10 -7.62 -5.34
CA ASN A 531 -21.25 -6.30 -4.70
C ASN A 531 -22.67 -6.06 -4.14
N ASN A 532 -23.24 -7.06 -3.47
CA ASN A 532 -24.60 -7.07 -2.91
C ASN A 532 -25.75 -7.07 -3.94
N GLU A 533 -25.46 -7.12 -5.25
CA GLU A 533 -26.44 -7.30 -6.33
C GLU A 533 -26.51 -8.79 -6.70
N ILE A 534 -27.70 -9.35 -6.96
CA ILE A 534 -27.80 -10.72 -7.48
C ILE A 534 -27.15 -10.77 -8.87
N LEU A 535 -26.27 -11.75 -9.09
CA LEU A 535 -25.42 -11.82 -10.28
C LEU A 535 -26.23 -11.80 -11.58
N ILE A 536 -27.41 -12.43 -11.63
CA ILE A 536 -28.24 -12.41 -12.83
C ILE A 536 -28.69 -10.99 -13.21
N PHE A 537 -29.03 -10.14 -12.23
CA PHE A 537 -29.38 -8.73 -12.51
C PHE A 537 -28.17 -7.92 -12.94
N TYR A 538 -27.01 -8.19 -12.34
CA TYR A 538 -25.75 -7.60 -12.77
C TYR A 538 -25.44 -7.95 -14.24
N ILE A 539 -25.59 -9.23 -14.63
CA ILE A 539 -25.41 -9.70 -16.01
C ILE A 539 -26.40 -9.01 -16.94
N LEU A 540 -27.69 -8.98 -16.61
CA LEU A 540 -28.72 -8.31 -17.40
C LEU A 540 -28.41 -6.83 -17.59
N ARG A 541 -27.92 -6.15 -16.56
CA ARG A 541 -27.49 -4.75 -16.63
C ARG A 541 -26.33 -4.56 -17.60
N LEU A 542 -25.33 -5.44 -17.61
CA LEU A 542 -24.22 -5.39 -18.56
C LEU A 542 -24.67 -5.66 -20.01
N ILE A 543 -25.62 -6.57 -20.20
CA ILE A 543 -26.23 -6.80 -21.52
C ILE A 543 -26.99 -5.56 -21.97
N ASN A 544 -27.79 -4.98 -21.07
CA ASN A 544 -28.59 -3.79 -21.33
C ASN A 544 -27.75 -2.53 -21.59
N SER A 545 -26.56 -2.40 -20.98
CA SER A 545 -25.62 -1.31 -21.24
C SER A 545 -24.77 -1.52 -22.50
N GLY A 546 -24.79 -2.74 -23.08
CA GLY A 546 -23.94 -3.12 -24.21
C GLY A 546 -22.50 -3.46 -23.82
N GLU A 547 -22.18 -3.50 -22.53
CA GLU A 547 -20.88 -3.95 -22.01
C GLU A 547 -20.67 -5.47 -22.20
N LEU A 548 -21.77 -6.23 -22.34
CA LEU A 548 -21.76 -7.66 -22.62
C LEU A 548 -22.66 -7.99 -23.82
N SER A 549 -22.09 -8.63 -24.83
CA SER A 549 -22.85 -9.07 -26.01
C SER A 549 -23.57 -10.40 -25.75
N LEU A 550 -24.84 -10.47 -26.16
CA LEU A 550 -25.64 -11.71 -26.15
C LEU A 550 -25.00 -12.82 -26.98
N ASP A 551 -24.30 -12.46 -28.07
CA ASP A 551 -23.65 -13.42 -28.96
C ASP A 551 -22.32 -13.95 -28.44
N SER A 552 -21.82 -13.42 -27.32
CA SER A 552 -20.52 -13.82 -26.79
C SER A 552 -20.51 -15.27 -26.33
N GLU A 553 -19.38 -15.95 -26.57
CA GLU A 553 -19.09 -17.29 -26.04
C GLU A 553 -19.27 -17.34 -24.51
N THR A 554 -18.98 -16.22 -23.85
CA THR A 554 -19.17 -16.02 -22.41
C THR A 554 -20.61 -16.23 -21.99
N ILE A 555 -21.59 -15.74 -22.76
CA ILE A 555 -23.02 -15.92 -22.47
C ILE A 555 -23.47 -17.32 -22.84
N LYS A 556 -23.15 -17.77 -24.06
CA LYS A 556 -23.64 -19.03 -24.63
C LYS A 556 -23.25 -20.25 -23.79
N ASN A 557 -22.06 -20.21 -23.17
CA ASN A 557 -21.54 -21.31 -22.38
C ASN A 557 -21.70 -21.10 -20.86
N ASN A 558 -22.47 -20.10 -20.41
CA ASN A 558 -22.61 -19.82 -18.99
C ASN A 558 -23.69 -20.67 -18.33
N ASP A 559 -23.28 -21.67 -17.55
CA ASP A 559 -24.25 -22.55 -16.86
C ASP A 559 -25.07 -21.83 -15.79
N TYR A 560 -24.55 -20.75 -15.20
CA TYR A 560 -25.32 -19.93 -14.25
C TYR A 560 -26.49 -19.21 -14.93
N ILE A 561 -26.30 -18.66 -16.14
CA ILE A 561 -27.38 -18.00 -16.89
C ILE A 561 -28.44 -19.01 -17.34
N LYS A 562 -28.04 -20.23 -17.73
CA LYS A 562 -28.96 -21.30 -18.13
C LYS A 562 -29.93 -21.69 -17.02
N GLN A 563 -29.58 -21.49 -15.75
CA GLN A 563 -30.51 -21.73 -14.64
C GLN A 563 -31.78 -20.86 -14.73
N TYR A 564 -31.69 -19.69 -15.36
CA TYR A 564 -32.81 -18.74 -15.50
C TYR A 564 -33.48 -18.78 -16.87
N PHE A 565 -32.68 -18.97 -17.93
CA PHE A 565 -33.11 -18.83 -19.31
C PHE A 565 -32.73 -20.08 -20.10
N HIS A 566 -33.55 -21.13 -20.02
CA HIS A 566 -33.30 -22.38 -20.74
C HIS A 566 -34.53 -22.87 -21.50
N LEU A 567 -34.28 -23.53 -22.61
CA LEU A 567 -35.27 -24.31 -23.33
C LEU A 567 -35.52 -25.64 -22.59
N PRO A 568 -36.63 -26.36 -22.88
CA PRO A 568 -36.90 -27.67 -22.28
C PRO A 568 -35.79 -28.72 -22.47
N ASN A 569 -34.92 -28.53 -23.48
CA ASN A 569 -33.76 -29.39 -23.72
C ASN A 569 -32.49 -28.98 -22.93
N GLY A 570 -32.60 -28.01 -22.01
CA GLY A 570 -31.52 -27.50 -21.17
C GLY A 570 -30.56 -26.52 -21.85
N LYS A 571 -30.73 -26.22 -23.14
CA LYS A 571 -29.92 -25.21 -23.83
C LYS A 571 -30.36 -23.80 -23.43
N LEU A 572 -29.43 -22.85 -23.47
CA LEU A 572 -29.72 -21.44 -23.21
C LEU A 572 -30.82 -20.93 -24.16
N ASP A 573 -31.88 -20.35 -23.60
CA ASP A 573 -32.87 -19.60 -24.36
C ASP A 573 -32.41 -18.14 -24.53
N ILE A 574 -31.71 -17.89 -25.64
CA ILE A 574 -31.14 -16.56 -25.92
C ILE A 574 -32.21 -15.51 -26.21
N ASP A 575 -33.35 -15.93 -26.76
CA ASP A 575 -34.45 -15.03 -27.09
C ASP A 575 -35.17 -14.58 -25.81
N LEU A 576 -35.39 -15.50 -24.87
CA LEU A 576 -35.92 -15.14 -23.53
C LEU A 576 -34.94 -14.24 -22.76
N LEU A 577 -33.64 -14.55 -22.76
CA LEU A 577 -32.61 -13.70 -22.16
C LEU A 577 -32.62 -12.30 -22.78
N LYS A 578 -32.71 -12.22 -24.11
CA LYS A 578 -32.78 -10.95 -24.86
C LYS A 578 -34.04 -10.17 -24.51
N LEU A 579 -35.18 -10.84 -24.44
CA LEU A 579 -36.46 -10.25 -24.05
C LEU A 579 -36.35 -9.60 -22.67
N VAL A 580 -35.84 -10.32 -21.67
CA VAL A 580 -35.67 -9.81 -20.30
C VAL A 580 -34.62 -8.70 -20.23
N ALA A 581 -33.53 -8.80 -20.99
CA ALA A 581 -32.49 -7.78 -20.98
C ALA A 581 -32.93 -6.47 -21.66
N TYR A 582 -33.82 -6.52 -22.65
CA TYR A 582 -34.14 -5.37 -23.52
C TYR A 582 -35.55 -4.81 -23.35
N ASP A 583 -36.52 -5.56 -22.82
CA ASP A 583 -37.87 -5.07 -22.53
C ASP A 583 -38.04 -4.83 -21.02
N ALA A 584 -38.36 -3.58 -20.66
CA ALA A 584 -38.50 -3.18 -19.26
C ALA A 584 -39.63 -3.92 -18.52
N ARG A 585 -40.71 -4.29 -19.22
CA ARG A 585 -41.85 -5.01 -18.61
C ARG A 585 -41.45 -6.45 -18.28
N ALA A 586 -40.77 -7.11 -19.22
CA ALA A 586 -40.24 -8.45 -19.01
C ALA A 586 -39.22 -8.47 -17.85
N TYR A 587 -38.34 -7.47 -17.79
CA TYR A 587 -37.40 -7.30 -16.68
C TYR A 587 -38.10 -7.17 -15.32
N GLU A 588 -39.13 -6.34 -15.21
CA GLU A 588 -39.88 -6.14 -13.95
C GLU A 588 -40.58 -7.44 -13.50
N LEU A 589 -41.22 -8.17 -14.42
CA LEU A 589 -41.82 -9.47 -14.11
C LEU A 589 -40.78 -10.48 -13.64
N PHE A 590 -39.62 -10.53 -14.30
CA PHE A 590 -38.51 -11.39 -13.91
C PHE A 590 -37.98 -11.00 -12.53
N TYR A 591 -37.79 -9.70 -12.28
CA TYR A 591 -37.34 -9.16 -11.00
C TYR A 591 -38.29 -9.54 -9.85
N GLN A 592 -39.61 -9.43 -10.08
CA GLN A 592 -40.62 -9.88 -9.13
C GLN A 592 -40.53 -11.39 -8.89
N CYS A 593 -40.45 -12.21 -9.93
CA CYS A 593 -40.32 -13.67 -9.78
C CYS A 593 -39.12 -14.05 -8.92
N ILE A 594 -37.96 -13.44 -9.17
CA ILE A 594 -36.74 -13.73 -8.41
C ILE A 594 -36.84 -13.24 -6.98
N ASN A 595 -37.43 -12.07 -6.71
CA ASN A 595 -37.51 -11.53 -5.35
C ASN A 595 -38.62 -12.14 -4.50
N GLU A 596 -39.76 -12.47 -5.10
CA GLU A 596 -40.90 -13.07 -4.41
C GLU A 596 -40.66 -14.56 -4.14
N ASN A 597 -40.00 -15.28 -5.07
CA ASN A 597 -39.77 -16.72 -5.00
C ASN A 597 -38.28 -17.10 -4.97
N ARG A 598 -37.46 -16.40 -4.16
CA ARG A 598 -35.98 -16.57 -4.10
C ARG A 598 -35.46 -18.00 -3.94
N HIS A 599 -36.27 -18.90 -3.37
CA HIS A 599 -35.88 -20.29 -3.12
C HIS A 599 -36.50 -21.29 -4.10
N ASN A 600 -37.57 -20.91 -4.82
CA ASN A 600 -38.40 -21.80 -5.63
C ASN A 600 -38.66 -21.24 -7.04
N TYR A 601 -37.77 -20.40 -7.58
CA TYR A 601 -37.92 -19.93 -8.96
C TYR A 601 -38.01 -21.12 -9.92
N THR A 602 -39.06 -21.13 -10.73
CA THR A 602 -39.15 -22.00 -11.91
C THR A 602 -39.29 -21.13 -13.14
N ILE A 603 -38.72 -21.58 -14.25
CA ILE A 603 -38.86 -20.87 -15.52
C ILE A 603 -40.33 -20.88 -15.99
N ASP A 604 -41.07 -21.93 -15.70
CA ASP A 604 -42.48 -22.07 -16.08
C ASP A 604 -43.37 -21.00 -15.42
N ASP A 605 -43.15 -20.70 -14.14
CA ASP A 605 -43.87 -19.62 -13.45
C ASP A 605 -43.62 -18.26 -14.10
N PHE A 606 -42.37 -18.02 -14.50
CA PHE A 606 -41.99 -16.79 -15.17
C PHE A 606 -42.60 -16.70 -16.59
N LEU A 607 -42.54 -17.79 -17.36
CA LEU A 607 -43.16 -17.89 -18.68
C LEU A 607 -44.68 -17.65 -18.59
N ASN A 608 -45.36 -18.22 -17.59
CA ASN A 608 -46.79 -18.00 -17.36
C ASN A 608 -47.12 -16.52 -17.10
N LYS A 609 -46.29 -15.80 -16.32
CA LYS A 609 -46.46 -14.35 -16.11
C LYS A 609 -46.26 -13.55 -17.40
N LEU A 610 -45.25 -13.90 -18.22
CA LEU A 610 -45.05 -13.28 -19.53
C LEU A 610 -46.26 -13.51 -20.46
N TRP A 611 -46.82 -14.72 -20.44
CA TRP A 611 -48.00 -15.08 -21.23
C TRP A 611 -49.24 -14.29 -20.83
N ALA A 612 -49.50 -14.14 -19.54
CA ALA A 612 -50.61 -13.35 -19.03
C ALA A 612 -50.55 -11.88 -19.48
N GLU A 613 -49.35 -11.29 -19.48
CA GLU A 613 -49.10 -9.90 -19.89
C GLU A 613 -48.90 -9.72 -21.40
N LYS A 614 -48.99 -10.82 -22.18
CA LYS A 614 -48.80 -10.84 -23.63
C LYS A 614 -47.44 -10.33 -24.10
N ILE A 615 -46.38 -10.72 -23.39
CA ILE A 615 -44.99 -10.33 -23.69
C ILE A 615 -44.25 -11.55 -24.21
N PHE A 616 -44.19 -11.72 -25.53
CA PHE A 616 -43.65 -12.92 -26.17
C PHE A 616 -42.45 -12.64 -27.08
N ASP A 617 -42.52 -11.54 -27.83
CA ASP A 617 -41.56 -11.29 -28.90
C ASP A 617 -40.32 -10.57 -28.35
N PRO A 618 -39.10 -11.11 -28.55
CA PRO A 618 -37.88 -10.43 -28.15
C PRO A 618 -37.66 -9.18 -29.01
N PRO A 619 -37.41 -8.01 -28.39
CA PRO A 619 -37.08 -6.79 -29.13
C PRO A 619 -35.86 -6.97 -30.04
N LEU A 620 -35.81 -6.24 -31.16
CA LEU A 620 -34.60 -6.25 -32.01
C LEU A 620 -33.39 -5.67 -31.25
N TRP A 621 -33.63 -4.62 -30.47
CA TRP A 621 -32.68 -3.94 -29.59
C TRP A 621 -33.41 -3.30 -28.40
N LYS A 622 -32.66 -2.76 -27.44
CA LYS A 622 -33.18 -2.15 -26.18
C LYS A 622 -34.41 -1.27 -26.41
N THR A 623 -35.53 -1.56 -25.74
CA THR A 623 -36.75 -0.77 -25.84
C THR A 623 -36.58 0.60 -25.16
N ILE A 624 -37.49 1.51 -25.47
CA ILE A 624 -37.54 2.84 -24.84
C ILE A 624 -37.82 2.76 -23.34
N ASN A 625 -37.29 3.71 -22.58
CA ASN A 625 -37.56 3.84 -21.15
C ASN A 625 -38.83 4.69 -20.91
N GLN A 626 -39.93 4.05 -20.51
CA GLN A 626 -41.20 4.73 -20.24
C GLN A 626 -41.09 5.78 -19.12
N THR A 627 -40.22 5.58 -18.13
CA THR A 627 -40.00 6.54 -17.04
C THR A 627 -39.31 7.81 -17.54
N VAL A 628 -38.40 7.70 -18.51
CA VAL A 628 -37.77 8.87 -19.16
C VAL A 628 -38.80 9.67 -19.94
N ILE A 629 -39.66 8.99 -20.69
CA ILE A 629 -40.75 9.62 -21.46
C ILE A 629 -41.71 10.37 -20.53
N LYS A 630 -42.10 9.75 -19.40
CA LYS A 630 -42.96 10.38 -18.39
C LYS A 630 -42.28 11.55 -17.66
N LYS A 631 -40.97 11.51 -17.43
CA LYS A 631 -40.25 12.63 -16.76
C LYS A 631 -40.06 13.86 -17.63
N ASN A 632 -39.96 13.70 -18.95
CA ASN A 632 -39.79 14.81 -19.91
C ASN A 632 -41.09 15.58 -20.24
N LEU A 633 -42.17 15.35 -19.49
CA LEU A 633 -43.49 15.97 -19.71
C LEU A 633 -43.50 17.52 -19.59
N TYR A 634 -42.52 18.12 -18.89
CA TYR A 634 -42.58 19.54 -18.51
C TYR A 634 -42.22 20.54 -19.62
N SER A 635 -41.79 20.08 -20.81
CA SER A 635 -41.17 20.98 -21.80
C SER A 635 -41.93 21.16 -23.12
N VAL A 636 -42.99 20.39 -23.39
CA VAL A 636 -43.59 20.34 -24.74
C VAL A 636 -45.10 20.58 -24.69
N LYS A 637 -45.58 21.50 -25.54
CA LYS A 637 -47.02 21.68 -25.80
C LYS A 637 -47.58 20.35 -26.30
N GLN A 638 -48.47 19.73 -25.52
CA GLN A 638 -49.17 18.53 -25.93
C GLN A 638 -49.92 18.79 -27.24
N ASN A 639 -49.58 18.05 -28.28
CA ASN A 639 -50.26 18.09 -29.57
C ASN A 639 -51.03 16.77 -29.74
N ASN A 640 -52.32 16.82 -30.04
CA ASN A 640 -53.23 15.65 -30.09
C ASN A 640 -53.00 14.72 -31.30
N ILE A 641 -51.81 14.74 -31.90
CA ILE A 641 -51.48 13.95 -33.08
C ILE A 641 -50.90 12.61 -32.61
N LYS A 642 -51.51 11.51 -33.05
CA LYS A 642 -50.95 10.16 -32.89
C LYS A 642 -49.65 10.04 -33.67
N LYS A 643 -48.61 9.46 -33.06
CA LYS A 643 -47.29 9.36 -33.68
C LYS A 643 -46.92 7.92 -33.96
N ILE A 644 -46.31 7.71 -35.13
CA ILE A 644 -45.62 6.47 -35.47
C ILE A 644 -44.15 6.82 -35.64
N ILE A 645 -43.29 6.20 -34.85
CA ILE A 645 -41.85 6.45 -34.81
C ILE A 645 -41.14 5.19 -35.28
N PHE A 646 -40.45 5.27 -36.40
CA PHE A 646 -39.60 4.17 -36.89
C PHE A 646 -38.16 4.39 -36.42
N ARG A 647 -37.68 3.50 -35.56
CA ARG A 647 -36.28 3.46 -35.14
C ARG A 647 -35.55 2.41 -35.97
N PHE A 648 -34.50 2.83 -36.69
CA PHE A 648 -33.75 1.98 -37.62
C PHE A 648 -32.37 1.53 -37.10
N SER A 649 -32.03 1.83 -35.84
CA SER A 649 -30.74 1.47 -35.26
C SER A 649 -30.84 1.31 -33.75
N ASP A 650 -30.02 0.38 -33.26
CA ASP A 650 -29.74 0.04 -31.88
C ASP A 650 -28.93 1.11 -31.09
N LYS A 651 -28.28 2.06 -31.78
CA LYS A 651 -27.42 3.05 -31.12
C LYS A 651 -28.24 3.92 -30.15
N GLN A 652 -27.66 4.14 -28.97
CA GLN A 652 -28.28 4.88 -27.86
C GLN A 652 -28.88 6.24 -28.27
N LYS A 653 -28.20 6.99 -29.14
CA LYS A 653 -28.70 8.29 -29.63
C LYS A 653 -30.06 8.19 -30.31
N TYR A 654 -30.34 7.11 -31.04
CA TYR A 654 -31.61 6.91 -31.73
C TYR A 654 -32.70 6.40 -30.78
N CYS A 655 -32.32 5.71 -29.71
CA CYS A 655 -33.22 5.41 -28.59
C CYS A 655 -33.69 6.70 -27.92
N GLN A 656 -32.75 7.59 -27.57
CA GLN A 656 -33.04 8.87 -26.92
C GLN A 656 -33.89 9.80 -27.82
N GLN A 657 -33.63 9.82 -29.13
CA GLN A 657 -34.46 10.56 -30.07
C GLN A 657 -35.90 10.01 -30.13
N ALA A 658 -36.07 8.69 -30.15
CA ALA A 658 -37.39 8.08 -30.14
C ALA A 658 -38.13 8.36 -28.82
N GLU A 659 -37.43 8.31 -27.68
CA GLU A 659 -37.97 8.69 -26.36
C GLU A 659 -38.40 10.16 -26.32
N LEU A 660 -37.58 11.06 -26.85
CA LEU A 660 -37.90 12.49 -26.91
C LEU A 660 -39.15 12.74 -27.77
N LEU A 661 -39.20 12.16 -28.98
CA LEU A 661 -40.34 12.29 -29.89
C LEU A 661 -41.64 11.73 -29.28
N ALA A 662 -41.54 10.63 -28.54
CA ALA A 662 -42.65 10.01 -27.83
C ALA A 662 -43.08 10.81 -26.59
N SER A 663 -42.16 11.54 -25.93
CA SER A 663 -42.47 12.38 -24.77
C SER A 663 -43.43 13.53 -25.09
N GLU A 664 -43.46 13.97 -26.34
CA GLU A 664 -44.39 15.01 -26.80
C GLU A 664 -45.86 14.52 -26.79
N ASN A 665 -46.11 13.22 -26.95
CA ASN A 665 -47.44 12.60 -26.85
C ASN A 665 -47.35 11.13 -26.39
N HIS A 666 -47.11 10.93 -25.10
CA HIS A 666 -46.73 9.65 -24.51
C HIS A 666 -47.82 8.55 -24.55
N ASN A 667 -49.11 8.89 -24.60
CA ASN A 667 -50.20 7.92 -24.61
C ASN A 667 -50.62 7.48 -26.03
N ASP A 668 -50.17 8.21 -27.06
CA ASP A 668 -50.62 8.02 -28.46
C ASP A 668 -49.43 7.85 -29.43
N SER A 669 -48.28 7.44 -28.92
CA SER A 669 -47.07 7.17 -29.72
C SER A 669 -46.79 5.67 -29.83
N PHE A 670 -46.68 5.18 -31.07
CA PHE A 670 -46.22 3.83 -31.39
C PHE A 670 -44.80 3.88 -31.93
N ILE A 671 -43.93 3.01 -31.43
CA ILE A 671 -42.52 2.96 -31.85
C ILE A 671 -42.22 1.58 -32.43
N PHE A 672 -41.85 1.56 -33.71
CA PHE A 672 -41.36 0.36 -34.38
C PHE A 672 -39.83 0.33 -34.35
N GLN A 673 -39.27 -0.84 -34.09
CA GLN A 673 -37.87 -1.14 -34.35
C GLN A 673 -37.78 -1.82 -35.71
N VAL A 674 -36.94 -1.33 -36.61
CA VAL A 674 -36.81 -1.86 -37.97
C VAL A 674 -35.36 -2.13 -38.30
N ASP A 675 -34.98 -3.40 -38.37
CA ASP A 675 -33.66 -3.80 -38.84
C ASP A 675 -33.65 -3.90 -40.36
N LYS A 676 -33.03 -2.90 -40.99
CA LYS A 676 -32.90 -2.82 -42.46
C LYS A 676 -32.08 -3.97 -43.07
N LYS A 677 -31.24 -4.64 -42.29
CA LYS A 677 -30.41 -5.74 -42.80
C LYS A 677 -31.16 -7.06 -42.82
N THR A 678 -31.95 -7.31 -41.78
CA THR A 678 -32.69 -8.57 -41.62
C THR A 678 -34.15 -8.48 -42.04
N ASN A 679 -34.64 -7.29 -42.39
CA ASN A 679 -36.05 -6.98 -42.67
C ASN A 679 -37.00 -7.37 -41.53
N LYS A 680 -36.50 -7.44 -40.29
CA LYS A 680 -37.32 -7.70 -39.10
C LYS A 680 -37.89 -6.40 -38.55
N ILE A 681 -39.11 -6.49 -38.02
CA ILE A 681 -39.82 -5.41 -37.36
C ILE A 681 -40.29 -5.91 -35.99
N PHE A 682 -40.11 -5.08 -34.96
CA PHE A 682 -40.67 -5.25 -33.61
C PHE A 682 -41.50 -4.03 -33.23
#